data_AF-A0A9X6Q6V8-F1
#
_entry.id   AF-A0A9X6Q6V8-F1
#
_cell.length_a   1.000
_cell.length_b   1.000
_cell.length_c   1.000
_cell.angle_alpha   90.00
_cell.angle_beta   90.00
_cell.angle_gamma   90.00
#
_symmetry.space_group_name_H-M   'P 1'
#
loop_
_entity.id
_entity.type
_entity.pdbx_description
1 polymer ?
#
loop_
_entity_poly.entity_id
_entity_poly.type
_entity_poly.pdbx_seq_one_letter_code
_entity_poly.pdbx_strand_id
1 'polypeptide(L)'
;GYTPIDISLSLTQFLLSEFVPGAGFVLGLVDIIWGIFGPSQWDAFLVQIEQLINQRIEEFARNQAISRLEGLSNLYQIYAESFREWEADPTNPALREEMRIQFNDMNSALTTAIPLFAVQNYQVPLLSVYVQAANLHLSVLRDVSVFGQRWGFDAATINSRYNDLTRLIGNYTDYAVRWYNTGLERVWGPDSRDWVRYNQFRRELTLTVLDIVALFSNYDSRRYPIRTVSQLTREIYTNPVLENFDGSFRGMAQRIEQNIRQPHLMDILNSITIYTDVHRGFNYWSGHQITASPVGFSGPEFAFPLFGNAGNAAPPVLVSLTGLGIFRTLSSPLYRRIILGSGPNNQELFVLDGTEFSFASLTTNLPSTIYRQRGTVDSLDVIPPQDNSVPPRAGFSHRLSHVTMLSQAAGAVYTLRAPTFSWQHRSAEFNNIIPSSQITQIPLTKSTNLGSGTSVVKGPGFTGGDILRRTSPGQISTLRVNITAPLSQRYRVRIRYASTTNLQFHTSIDGRPINQGNFSATMSSGSNLQSGSFRTVGFTTPFNFSNGSSVFTLSAHVFNSGNEVYIDRIEFVPAEVTFEAEYDLERAQKAVNELFTSSNQIGLKTDVTDYHIDQVSNLVECLSDEFCLDEKKELSEKVKHAKRLSDERNLLQDPNFRGINRQLDRGWRGSTDITIQGGDDVFKENYVTLLGTFDECYPTYLYQKIDESKLKAYTR
;
A
#
# COMPACT_ATOMS: atom_id res chain seq x y z
N GLY A 1 21.94 15.39 19.41
CA GLY A 1 20.54 15.63 19.77
C GLY A 1 19.71 15.07 18.64
N TYR A 2 18.74 14.21 18.93
CA TYR A 2 17.89 13.59 17.91
C TYR A 2 16.97 14.63 17.26
N THR A 3 16.83 14.53 15.95
CA THR A 3 15.94 15.38 15.14
C THR A 3 14.58 14.69 14.94
N PRO A 4 13.55 15.41 14.43
CA PRO A 4 12.29 14.75 14.08
C PRO A 4 12.43 13.68 12.98
N ILE A 5 13.49 13.72 12.18
CA ILE A 5 13.82 12.67 11.19
C ILE A 5 14.21 11.38 11.90
N ASP A 6 15.11 11.44 12.89
CA ASP A 6 15.53 10.27 13.68
C ASP A 6 14.32 9.60 14.35
N ILE A 7 13.47 10.42 14.94
CA ILE A 7 12.22 10.00 15.58
C ILE A 7 11.26 9.34 14.58
N SER A 8 11.09 9.94 13.40
CA SER A 8 10.14 9.40 12.42
C SER A 8 10.65 8.10 11.80
N LEU A 9 11.96 7.94 11.65
CA LEU A 9 12.58 6.69 11.20
C LEU A 9 12.46 5.58 12.22
N SER A 10 12.61 5.86 13.53
CA SER A 10 12.39 4.86 14.58
C SER A 10 10.91 4.45 14.67
N LEU A 11 9.99 5.40 14.55
CA LEU A 11 8.56 5.09 14.43
C LEU A 11 8.26 4.26 13.18
N THR A 12 8.85 4.61 12.03
CA THR A 12 8.68 3.86 10.78
C THR A 12 9.20 2.43 10.90
N GLN A 13 10.34 2.22 11.57
CA GLN A 13 10.83 0.87 11.90
C GLN A 13 9.79 0.08 12.70
N PHE A 14 9.29 0.67 13.79
CA PHE A 14 8.30 0.04 14.66
C PHE A 14 7.01 -0.30 13.90
N LEU A 15 6.49 0.64 13.10
CA LEU A 15 5.29 0.40 12.28
C LEU A 15 5.54 -0.61 11.14
N LEU A 16 6.77 -0.87 10.72
CA LEU A 16 7.05 -1.89 9.72
C LEU A 16 7.24 -3.28 10.33
N SER A 17 7.71 -3.36 11.59
CA SER A 17 7.99 -4.64 12.25
C SER A 17 6.92 -5.08 13.25
N GLU A 18 6.22 -4.19 13.94
CA GLU A 18 5.31 -4.52 15.03
C GLU A 18 3.85 -4.14 14.74
N PHE A 19 3.45 -4.05 13.47
CA PHE A 19 2.09 -3.67 13.09
C PHE A 19 1.06 -4.79 13.34
N VAL A 20 0.71 -4.97 14.61
CA VAL A 20 -0.29 -5.91 15.11
C VAL A 20 -1.07 -5.25 16.27
N PRO A 21 -2.39 -5.47 16.40
CA PRO A 21 -3.14 -4.94 17.55
C PRO A 21 -2.69 -5.59 18.88
N GLY A 22 -2.61 -4.80 19.96
CA GLY A 22 -2.29 -5.28 21.32
C GLY A 22 -1.50 -4.26 22.13
N ALA A 23 -1.26 -4.52 23.42
CA ALA A 23 -0.57 -3.55 24.28
C ALA A 23 0.85 -3.22 23.80
N GLY A 24 1.56 -4.17 23.19
CA GLY A 24 2.88 -3.90 22.60
C GLY A 24 2.86 -2.76 21.57
N PHE A 25 1.80 -2.64 20.77
CA PHE A 25 1.65 -1.54 19.82
C PHE A 25 1.41 -0.20 20.53
N VAL A 26 0.50 -0.21 21.51
CA VAL A 26 0.12 0.97 22.30
C VAL A 26 1.30 1.52 23.09
N LEU A 27 2.03 0.65 23.79
CA LEU A 27 3.20 1.01 24.59
C LEU A 27 4.36 1.48 23.70
N GLY A 28 4.58 0.86 22.53
CA GLY A 28 5.61 1.34 21.62
C GLY A 28 5.38 2.75 21.09
N LEU A 29 4.12 3.17 20.88
CA LEU A 29 3.80 4.57 20.52
C LEU A 29 4.09 5.55 21.66
N VAL A 30 3.94 5.12 22.92
CA VAL A 30 4.34 5.90 24.11
C VAL A 30 5.86 6.01 24.16
N ASP A 31 6.58 4.89 24.04
CA ASP A 31 8.04 4.83 24.18
C ASP A 31 8.79 5.62 23.09
N ILE A 32 8.23 5.68 21.87
CA ILE A 32 8.86 6.36 20.73
C ILE A 32 8.46 7.84 20.64
N ILE A 33 7.20 8.18 20.94
CA ILE A 33 6.63 9.52 20.72
C ILE A 33 5.97 10.07 21.99
N TRP A 34 4.84 9.51 22.39
CA TRP A 34 3.83 10.23 23.20
C TRP A 34 4.10 10.23 24.71
N GLY A 35 5.00 9.36 25.19
CA GLY A 35 5.40 9.27 26.60
C GLY A 35 6.67 10.06 26.95
N ILE A 36 7.45 10.42 25.94
CA ILE A 36 8.77 11.06 26.14
C ILE A 36 8.84 12.47 25.58
N PHE A 37 7.83 12.94 24.84
CA PHE A 37 7.83 14.25 24.20
C PHE A 37 7.18 15.31 25.09
N GLY A 38 7.94 16.38 25.35
CA GLY A 38 7.45 17.64 25.86
C GLY A 38 7.37 18.72 24.78
N PRO A 39 7.12 19.98 25.17
CA PRO A 39 6.97 21.10 24.24
C PRO A 39 8.17 21.27 23.29
N SER A 40 9.39 21.02 23.78
CA SER A 40 10.63 21.20 23.00
C SER A 40 10.73 20.26 21.81
N GLN A 41 10.25 19.01 21.93
CA GLN A 41 10.22 18.08 20.81
C GLN A 41 9.19 18.53 19.77
N TRP A 42 8.00 18.92 20.19
CA TRP A 42 6.98 19.44 19.27
C TRP A 42 7.43 20.72 18.57
N ASP A 43 8.11 21.61 19.28
CA ASP A 43 8.76 22.79 18.72
C ASP A 43 9.75 22.42 17.61
N ALA A 44 10.62 21.42 17.84
CA ALA A 44 11.57 20.95 16.85
C ALA A 44 10.90 20.40 15.57
N PHE A 45 9.78 19.69 15.71
CA PHE A 45 8.98 19.22 14.55
C PHE A 45 8.46 20.38 13.69
N LEU A 46 8.01 21.47 14.32
CA LEU A 46 7.55 22.65 13.60
C LEU A 46 8.71 23.40 12.96
N VAL A 47 9.79 23.65 13.71
CA VAL A 47 10.97 24.39 13.26
C VAL A 47 11.59 23.75 12.02
N GLN A 48 11.64 22.41 11.96
CA GLN A 48 12.21 21.70 10.83
C GLN A 48 11.53 22.09 9.51
N ILE A 49 10.20 22.13 9.46
CA ILE A 49 9.48 22.50 8.24
C ILE A 49 9.46 24.02 8.06
N GLU A 50 9.26 24.80 9.14
CA GLU A 50 9.25 26.28 9.11
C GLU A 50 10.53 26.86 8.48
N GLN A 51 11.69 26.34 8.86
CA GLN A 51 12.98 26.72 8.28
C GLN A 51 13.09 26.30 6.81
N LEU A 52 12.61 25.11 6.47
CA LEU A 52 12.69 24.59 5.11
C LEU A 52 11.80 25.37 4.15
N ILE A 53 10.63 25.87 4.59
CA ILE A 53 9.72 26.68 3.77
C ILE A 53 9.86 28.20 3.99
N ASN A 54 10.77 28.64 4.88
CA ASN A 54 10.98 30.05 5.24
C ASN A 54 9.67 30.76 5.63
N GLN A 55 8.79 30.05 6.33
CA GLN A 55 7.50 30.56 6.78
C GLN A 55 7.22 30.01 8.18
N ARG A 56 7.29 30.90 9.17
CA ARG A 56 6.93 30.59 10.55
C ARG A 56 5.41 30.57 10.70
N ILE A 57 4.90 29.65 11.51
CA ILE A 57 3.50 29.60 11.94
C ILE A 57 3.20 30.83 12.79
N GLU A 58 2.00 31.39 12.63
CA GLU A 58 1.53 32.49 13.48
C GLU A 58 1.55 32.07 14.97
N GLU A 59 1.96 32.97 15.85
CA GLU A 59 2.37 32.63 17.22
C GLU A 59 1.23 32.02 18.05
N PHE A 60 0.00 32.53 17.94
CA PHE A 60 -1.16 31.96 18.61
C PHE A 60 -1.47 30.55 18.11
N ALA A 61 -1.54 30.35 16.79
CA ALA A 61 -1.76 29.03 16.19
C ALA A 61 -0.66 28.03 16.57
N ARG A 62 0.60 28.49 16.62
CA ARG A 62 1.76 27.68 16.98
C ARG A 62 1.71 27.23 18.44
N ASN A 63 1.47 28.16 19.37
CA ASN A 63 1.35 27.86 20.80
C ASN A 63 0.13 26.97 21.08
N GLN A 64 -0.98 27.20 20.37
CA GLN A 64 -2.17 26.34 20.46
C GLN A 64 -1.86 24.92 19.98
N ALA A 65 -1.13 24.75 18.87
CA ALA A 65 -0.76 23.43 18.38
C ALA A 65 0.13 22.67 19.38
N ILE A 66 1.18 23.30 19.91
CA ILE A 66 2.07 22.68 20.89
C ILE A 66 1.31 22.28 22.15
N SER A 67 0.51 23.19 22.73
CA SER A 67 -0.28 22.90 23.93
C SER A 67 -1.27 21.75 23.73
N ARG A 68 -1.85 21.60 22.54
CA ARG A 68 -2.73 20.47 22.22
C ARG A 68 -1.97 19.16 22.12
N LEU A 69 -0.78 19.16 21.52
CA LEU A 69 0.08 17.97 21.46
C LEU A 69 0.50 17.51 22.86
N GLU A 70 0.83 18.43 23.77
CA GLU A 70 1.09 18.12 25.17
C GLU A 70 -0.13 17.49 25.86
N GLY A 71 -1.31 18.06 25.65
CA GLY A 71 -2.56 17.50 26.19
C GLY A 71 -2.83 16.07 25.69
N LEU A 72 -2.57 15.81 24.40
CA LEU A 72 -2.68 14.48 23.80
C LEU A 72 -1.64 13.51 24.36
N SER A 73 -0.38 13.93 24.54
CA SER A 73 0.67 13.13 25.17
C SER A 73 0.25 12.66 26.57
N ASN A 74 -0.24 13.58 27.40
CA ASN A 74 -0.67 13.26 28.76
C ASN A 74 -1.87 12.29 28.78
N LEU A 75 -2.86 12.54 27.92
CA LEU A 75 -4.06 11.70 27.85
C LEU A 75 -3.74 10.30 27.31
N TYR A 76 -2.87 10.20 26.31
CA TYR A 76 -2.52 8.90 25.73
C TYR A 76 -1.66 8.05 26.67
N GLN A 77 -0.82 8.67 27.51
CA GLN A 77 -0.11 7.94 28.57
C GLN A 77 -1.08 7.26 29.55
N ILE A 78 -2.16 7.96 29.94
CA ILE A 78 -3.21 7.39 30.80
C ILE A 78 -3.92 6.25 30.06
N TYR A 79 -4.36 6.49 28.83
CA TYR A 79 -4.99 5.45 27.99
C TYR A 79 -4.10 4.20 27.87
N ALA A 80 -2.80 4.38 27.61
CA ALA A 80 -1.86 3.28 27.42
C ALA A 80 -1.63 2.47 28.70
N GLU A 81 -1.56 3.13 29.85
CA GLU A 81 -1.46 2.47 31.14
C GLU A 81 -2.74 1.68 31.46
N SER A 82 -3.91 2.29 31.28
CA SER A 82 -5.20 1.60 31.44
C SER A 82 -5.32 0.40 30.50
N PHE A 83 -4.84 0.51 29.25
CA PHE A 83 -4.81 -0.60 28.30
C PHE A 83 -3.96 -1.75 28.82
N ARG A 84 -2.75 -1.45 29.32
CA ARG A 84 -1.83 -2.43 29.87
C ARG A 84 -2.44 -3.17 31.06
N GLU A 85 -3.03 -2.44 32.01
CA GLU A 85 -3.71 -3.03 33.17
C GLU A 85 -4.89 -3.90 32.76
N TRP A 86 -5.73 -3.42 31.82
CA TRP A 86 -6.83 -4.21 31.28
C TRP A 86 -6.37 -5.48 30.55
N GLU A 87 -5.29 -5.43 29.77
CA GLU A 87 -4.80 -6.61 29.06
C GLU A 87 -4.32 -7.70 30.04
N ALA A 88 -3.81 -7.30 31.21
CA ALA A 88 -3.41 -8.22 32.28
C ALA A 88 -4.59 -8.84 33.03
N ASP A 89 -5.73 -8.13 33.15
CA ASP A 89 -6.96 -8.62 33.79
C ASP A 89 -8.23 -8.25 32.99
N PRO A 90 -8.46 -8.91 31.84
CA PRO A 90 -9.42 -8.44 30.82
C PRO A 90 -10.90 -8.63 31.19
N THR A 91 -11.20 -9.41 32.22
CA THR A 91 -12.57 -9.67 32.69
C THR A 91 -13.00 -8.72 33.80
N ASN A 92 -12.07 -7.97 34.38
CA ASN A 92 -12.34 -7.01 35.45
C ASN A 92 -13.27 -5.88 34.98
N PRO A 93 -14.46 -5.74 35.57
CA PRO A 93 -15.46 -4.77 35.10
C PRO A 93 -14.99 -3.31 35.27
N ALA A 94 -14.20 -3.01 36.29
CA ALA A 94 -13.69 -1.67 36.53
C ALA A 94 -12.67 -1.26 35.45
N LEU A 95 -11.72 -2.14 35.12
CA LEU A 95 -10.73 -1.88 34.05
C LEU A 95 -11.39 -1.79 32.68
N ARG A 96 -12.42 -2.63 32.43
CA ARG A 96 -13.23 -2.54 31.20
C ARG A 96 -13.97 -1.21 31.10
N GLU A 97 -14.52 -0.69 32.20
CA GLU A 97 -15.16 0.61 32.24
C GLU A 97 -14.16 1.75 32.02
N GLU A 98 -13.01 1.70 32.68
CA GLU A 98 -11.91 2.65 32.49
C GLU A 98 -11.49 2.70 31.02
N MET A 99 -11.33 1.54 30.36
CA MET A 99 -11.01 1.49 28.93
C MET A 99 -12.06 2.18 28.05
N ARG A 100 -13.35 2.06 28.37
CA ARG A 100 -14.41 2.75 27.62
C ARG A 100 -14.33 4.27 27.82
N ILE A 101 -14.05 4.73 29.05
CA ILE A 101 -13.90 6.15 29.38
C ILE A 101 -12.68 6.73 28.65
N GLN A 102 -11.51 6.13 28.85
CA GLN A 102 -10.25 6.60 28.27
C GLN A 102 -10.29 6.59 26.74
N PHE A 103 -10.91 5.57 26.12
CA PHE A 103 -11.13 5.57 24.68
C PHE A 103 -11.96 6.78 24.22
N ASN A 104 -13.09 7.06 24.88
CA ASN A 104 -13.98 8.15 24.50
C ASN A 104 -13.30 9.51 24.65
N ASP A 105 -12.57 9.72 25.75
CA ASP A 105 -11.82 10.96 25.99
C ASP A 105 -10.72 11.15 24.95
N MET A 106 -9.95 10.10 24.65
CA MET A 106 -8.89 10.12 23.65
C MET A 106 -9.45 10.42 22.24
N ASN A 107 -10.53 9.74 21.85
CA ASN A 107 -11.20 9.94 20.56
C ASN A 107 -11.75 11.37 20.42
N SER A 108 -12.36 11.91 21.49
CA SER A 108 -12.89 13.29 21.53
C SER A 108 -11.77 14.32 21.42
N ALA A 109 -10.69 14.14 22.19
CA ALA A 109 -9.53 15.03 22.20
C ALA A 109 -8.85 15.08 20.82
N LEU A 110 -8.63 13.93 20.18
CA LEU A 110 -8.02 13.86 18.84
C LEU A 110 -8.91 14.50 17.77
N THR A 111 -10.22 14.22 17.81
CA THR A 111 -11.18 14.83 16.88
C THR A 111 -11.18 16.35 16.99
N THR A 112 -11.00 16.89 18.19
CA THR A 112 -10.95 18.34 18.43
C THR A 112 -9.58 18.96 18.12
N ALA A 113 -8.49 18.23 18.36
CA ALA A 113 -7.13 18.73 18.20
C ALA A 113 -6.65 18.73 16.75
N ILE A 114 -6.96 17.70 15.96
CA ILE A 114 -6.45 17.56 14.58
C ILE A 114 -6.78 18.78 13.68
N PRO A 115 -7.98 19.38 13.73
CA PRO A 115 -8.26 20.61 12.99
C PRO A 115 -7.34 21.79 13.33
N LEU A 116 -6.80 21.84 14.56
CA LEU A 116 -5.84 22.86 15.00
C LEU A 116 -4.41 22.59 14.48
N PHE A 117 -4.15 21.38 13.97
CA PHE A 117 -2.94 21.05 13.20
C PHE A 117 -3.17 21.22 11.69
N ALA A 118 -4.35 21.71 11.29
CA ALA A 118 -4.76 21.94 9.92
C ALA A 118 -5.18 23.39 9.66
N VAL A 119 -4.69 24.32 10.49
CA VAL A 119 -5.04 25.74 10.42
C VAL A 119 -4.69 26.33 9.05
N GLN A 120 -5.63 27.12 8.52
CA GLN A 120 -5.51 27.74 7.21
C GLN A 120 -4.23 28.57 7.10
N ASN A 121 -3.56 28.48 5.94
CA ASN A 121 -2.27 29.11 5.59
C ASN A 121 -1.03 28.48 6.24
N TYR A 122 -1.22 27.58 7.22
CA TYR A 122 -0.13 26.93 7.97
C TYR A 122 -0.19 25.40 7.89
N GLN A 123 -0.94 24.85 6.94
CA GLN A 123 -1.07 23.39 6.78
C GLN A 123 0.25 22.68 6.48
N VAL A 124 1.15 23.31 5.69
CA VAL A 124 2.46 22.73 5.35
C VAL A 124 3.40 22.66 6.55
N PRO A 125 3.67 23.75 7.30
CA PRO A 125 4.55 23.67 8.46
C PRO A 125 3.99 22.86 9.63
N LEU A 126 2.66 22.66 9.71
CA LEU A 126 2.02 21.78 10.70
C LEU A 126 1.92 20.30 10.25
N LEU A 127 2.38 19.96 9.04
CA LEU A 127 2.02 18.69 8.40
C LEU A 127 2.55 17.45 9.12
N SER A 128 3.78 17.50 9.64
CA SER A 128 4.39 16.38 10.37
C SER A 128 3.67 16.11 11.69
N VAL A 129 3.34 17.15 12.47
CA VAL A 129 2.58 16.99 13.72
C VAL A 129 1.12 16.58 13.47
N TYR A 130 0.52 17.04 12.37
CA TYR A 130 -0.77 16.55 11.90
C TYR A 130 -0.72 15.03 11.65
N VAL A 131 0.31 14.55 10.95
CA VAL A 131 0.48 13.11 10.66
C VAL A 131 0.69 12.30 11.93
N GLN A 132 1.44 12.81 12.92
CA GLN A 132 1.60 12.13 14.21
C GLN A 132 0.23 11.97 14.92
N ALA A 133 -0.55 13.05 15.04
CA ALA A 133 -1.87 12.99 15.66
C ALA A 133 -2.85 12.11 14.88
N ALA A 134 -2.82 12.15 13.55
CA ALA A 134 -3.61 11.29 12.69
C ALA A 134 -3.26 9.80 12.88
N ASN A 135 -1.96 9.47 12.93
CA ASN A 135 -1.46 8.12 13.20
C ASN A 135 -1.99 7.58 14.54
N LEU A 136 -1.92 8.41 15.59
CA LEU A 136 -2.45 8.07 16.91
C LEU A 136 -3.97 7.84 16.88
N HIS A 137 -4.71 8.69 16.18
CA HIS A 137 -6.16 8.57 16.07
C HIS A 137 -6.60 7.31 15.32
N LEU A 138 -5.93 6.97 14.22
CA LEU A 138 -6.18 5.70 13.53
C LEU A 138 -5.87 4.50 14.43
N SER A 139 -4.86 4.60 15.30
CA SER A 139 -4.55 3.55 16.28
C SER A 139 -5.67 3.32 17.28
N VAL A 140 -6.13 4.37 17.95
CA VAL A 140 -7.16 4.25 19.00
C VAL A 140 -8.51 3.79 18.41
N LEU A 141 -8.83 4.22 17.18
CA LEU A 141 -9.99 3.71 16.44
C LEU A 141 -9.84 2.23 16.02
N ARG A 142 -8.63 1.79 15.67
CA ARG A 142 -8.34 0.36 15.43
C ARG A 142 -8.51 -0.43 16.73
N ASP A 143 -8.01 0.08 17.85
CA ASP A 143 -8.09 -0.61 19.14
C ASP A 143 -9.55 -0.90 19.53
N VAL A 144 -10.45 0.10 19.49
CA VAL A 144 -11.87 -0.15 19.78
C VAL A 144 -12.52 -1.09 18.77
N SER A 145 -12.05 -1.10 17.52
CA SER A 145 -12.57 -1.99 16.48
C SER A 145 -12.19 -3.46 16.73
N VAL A 146 -11.10 -3.72 17.46
CA VAL A 146 -10.62 -5.07 17.79
C VAL A 146 -11.04 -5.49 19.20
N PHE A 147 -10.91 -4.60 20.18
CA PHE A 147 -11.08 -4.90 21.60
C PHE A 147 -12.38 -4.33 22.20
N GLY A 148 -13.11 -3.47 21.49
CA GLY A 148 -14.27 -2.76 22.03
C GLY A 148 -15.35 -3.69 22.59
N GLN A 149 -15.58 -4.84 21.98
CA GLN A 149 -16.55 -5.83 22.50
C GLN A 149 -16.08 -6.38 23.85
N ARG A 150 -14.78 -6.67 24.00
CA ARG A 150 -14.19 -7.12 25.26
C ARG A 150 -14.21 -6.03 26.31
N TRP A 151 -14.09 -4.75 25.93
CA TRP A 151 -14.30 -3.62 26.85
C TRP A 151 -15.76 -3.41 27.23
N GLY A 152 -16.72 -4.01 26.51
CA GLY A 152 -18.15 -3.88 26.78
C GLY A 152 -18.87 -2.77 26.00
N PHE A 153 -18.28 -2.28 24.90
CA PHE A 153 -19.05 -1.51 23.92
C PHE A 153 -20.04 -2.41 23.18
N ASP A 154 -21.18 -1.86 22.80
CA ASP A 154 -22.16 -2.53 21.95
C ASP A 154 -21.70 -2.56 20.48
N ALA A 155 -22.24 -3.51 19.71
CA ALA A 155 -21.86 -3.70 18.30
C ALA A 155 -22.16 -2.48 17.42
N ALA A 156 -23.18 -1.67 17.72
CA ALA A 156 -23.49 -0.50 16.91
C ALA A 156 -22.41 0.59 17.09
N THR A 157 -21.96 0.82 18.34
CA THR A 157 -20.85 1.72 18.63
C THR A 157 -19.56 1.27 17.96
N ILE A 158 -19.20 -0.02 18.05
CA ILE A 158 -17.99 -0.57 17.42
C ILE A 158 -18.04 -0.41 15.90
N ASN A 159 -19.16 -0.77 15.26
CA ASN A 159 -19.33 -0.61 13.81
C ASN A 159 -19.26 0.87 13.38
N SER A 160 -19.82 1.78 14.18
CA SER A 160 -19.72 3.22 13.93
C SER A 160 -18.26 3.69 13.97
N ARG A 161 -17.50 3.29 14.99
CA ARG A 161 -16.06 3.62 15.11
C ARG A 161 -15.20 2.97 14.02
N TYR A 162 -15.53 1.78 13.57
CA TYR A 162 -14.88 1.16 12.41
C TYR A 162 -15.17 1.91 11.09
N ASN A 163 -16.39 2.42 10.92
CA ASN A 163 -16.71 3.29 9.79
C ASN A 163 -15.95 4.63 9.87
N ASP A 164 -15.77 5.19 11.07
CA ASP A 164 -14.91 6.35 11.29
C ASP A 164 -13.45 6.05 10.94
N LEU A 165 -12.92 4.90 11.39
CA LEU A 165 -11.57 4.43 11.07
C LEU A 165 -11.32 4.39 9.56
N THR A 166 -12.15 3.65 8.83
CA THR A 166 -11.97 3.46 7.38
C THR A 166 -12.13 4.78 6.61
N ARG A 167 -13.07 5.63 7.00
CA ARG A 167 -13.24 6.98 6.44
C ARG A 167 -12.02 7.87 6.71
N LEU A 168 -11.48 7.84 7.93
CA LEU A 168 -10.37 8.69 8.34
C LEU A 168 -9.02 8.21 7.79
N ILE A 169 -8.83 6.90 7.56
CA ILE A 169 -7.68 6.40 6.78
C ILE A 169 -7.61 7.14 5.44
N GLY A 170 -8.74 7.27 4.72
CA GLY A 170 -8.80 7.99 3.46
C GLY A 170 -8.57 9.50 3.63
N ASN A 171 -9.35 10.14 4.49
CA ASN A 171 -9.30 11.59 4.69
C ASN A 171 -7.91 12.09 5.14
N TYR A 172 -7.27 11.40 6.10
CA TYR A 172 -5.96 11.78 6.59
C TYR A 172 -4.86 11.56 5.55
N THR A 173 -4.95 10.46 4.79
CA THR A 173 -4.04 10.18 3.67
C THR A 173 -4.11 11.29 2.62
N ASP A 174 -5.31 11.60 2.14
CA ASP A 174 -5.50 12.57 1.05
C ASP A 174 -5.14 13.99 1.49
N TYR A 175 -5.43 14.36 2.75
CA TYR A 175 -4.98 15.63 3.32
C TYR A 175 -3.45 15.73 3.33
N ALA A 176 -2.77 14.70 3.85
CA ALA A 176 -1.31 14.72 3.98
C ALA A 176 -0.62 14.84 2.60
N VAL A 177 -1.05 14.03 1.64
CA VAL A 177 -0.49 14.04 0.28
C VAL A 177 -0.78 15.35 -0.45
N ARG A 178 -1.99 15.91 -0.29
CA ARG A 178 -2.33 17.22 -0.89
C ARG A 178 -1.38 18.32 -0.42
N TRP A 179 -1.14 18.42 0.89
CA TRP A 179 -0.31 19.49 1.43
C TRP A 179 1.18 19.23 1.25
N TYR A 180 1.62 17.96 1.21
CA TYR A 180 2.94 17.61 0.73
C TYR A 180 3.15 18.12 -0.71
N ASN A 181 2.26 17.79 -1.64
CA ASN A 181 2.39 18.20 -3.05
C ASN A 181 2.35 19.73 -3.19
N THR A 182 1.44 20.40 -2.48
CA THR A 182 1.34 21.87 -2.48
C THR A 182 2.60 22.52 -1.91
N GLY A 183 3.15 22.00 -0.82
CA GLY A 183 4.40 22.51 -0.23
C GLY A 183 5.60 22.28 -1.15
N LEU A 184 5.68 21.09 -1.76
CA LEU A 184 6.74 20.71 -2.69
C LEU A 184 6.75 21.60 -3.94
N GLU A 185 5.58 21.90 -4.50
CA GLU A 185 5.45 22.83 -5.63
C GLU A 185 5.86 24.26 -5.25
N ARG A 186 5.50 24.73 -4.05
CA ARG A 186 5.84 26.09 -3.58
C ARG A 186 7.34 26.32 -3.37
N VAL A 187 8.10 25.27 -3.06
CA VAL A 187 9.56 25.39 -2.86
C VAL A 187 10.36 25.14 -4.13
N TRP A 188 9.71 24.83 -5.26
CA TRP A 188 10.37 24.72 -6.55
C TRP A 188 10.85 26.09 -7.06
N GLY A 189 12.01 26.10 -7.71
CA GLY A 189 12.58 27.28 -8.35
C GLY A 189 13.57 26.90 -9.46
N PRO A 190 14.08 27.87 -10.23
CA PRO A 190 14.86 27.60 -11.44
C PRO A 190 16.32 27.22 -11.18
N ASP A 191 16.90 27.59 -10.04
CA ASP A 191 18.34 27.51 -9.82
C ASP A 191 18.75 26.28 -8.98
N SER A 192 20.04 25.92 -8.96
CA SER A 192 20.48 24.74 -8.19
C SER A 192 20.21 24.85 -6.69
N ARG A 193 20.26 26.06 -6.12
CA ARG A 193 19.94 26.29 -4.71
C ARG A 193 18.46 26.04 -4.41
N ASP A 194 17.58 26.36 -5.35
CA ASP A 194 16.15 26.04 -5.24
C ASP A 194 15.94 24.53 -5.32
N TRP A 195 16.64 23.85 -6.23
CA TRP A 195 16.59 22.38 -6.30
C TRP A 195 17.08 21.71 -5.01
N VAL A 196 18.15 22.21 -4.38
CA VAL A 196 18.64 21.68 -3.09
C VAL A 196 17.54 21.76 -2.04
N ARG A 197 16.89 22.92 -1.92
CA ARG A 197 15.77 23.14 -1.00
C ARG A 197 14.55 22.28 -1.33
N TYR A 198 14.21 22.17 -2.61
CA TYR A 198 13.14 21.30 -3.12
C TYR A 198 13.39 19.83 -2.80
N ASN A 199 14.60 19.34 -3.06
CA ASN A 199 14.99 17.96 -2.78
C ASN A 199 15.05 17.70 -1.27
N GLN A 200 15.51 18.67 -0.48
CA GLN A 200 15.51 18.59 0.98
C GLN A 200 14.06 18.51 1.51
N PHE A 201 13.14 19.34 1.00
CA PHE A 201 11.71 19.23 1.33
C PHE A 201 11.14 17.86 0.97
N ARG A 202 11.40 17.38 -0.26
CA ARG A 202 11.01 16.04 -0.69
C ARG A 202 11.52 14.98 0.27
N ARG A 203 12.82 15.00 0.59
CA ARG A 203 13.48 13.99 1.41
C ARG A 203 12.94 14.00 2.84
N GLU A 204 12.95 15.14 3.50
CA GLU A 204 12.56 15.25 4.91
C GLU A 204 11.08 14.96 5.13
N LEU A 205 10.19 15.45 4.26
CA LEU A 205 8.76 15.11 4.38
C LEU A 205 8.44 13.70 3.88
N THR A 206 9.27 13.08 3.05
CA THR A 206 9.12 11.63 2.81
C THR A 206 9.33 10.86 4.12
N LEU A 207 10.41 11.18 4.85
CA LEU A 207 10.79 10.51 6.08
C LEU A 207 9.85 10.80 7.26
N THR A 208 9.25 11.98 7.32
CA THR A 208 8.43 12.44 8.48
C THR A 208 6.92 12.46 8.22
N VAL A 209 6.49 12.31 6.96
CA VAL A 209 5.07 12.35 6.55
C VAL A 209 4.72 11.12 5.71
N LEU A 210 5.31 10.98 4.52
CA LEU A 210 4.82 10.00 3.53
C LEU A 210 5.07 8.55 3.93
N ASP A 211 6.20 8.25 4.58
CA ASP A 211 6.52 6.90 5.04
C ASP A 211 5.51 6.40 6.09
N ILE A 212 5.03 7.29 6.97
CA ILE A 212 3.98 6.99 7.97
C ILE A 212 2.62 6.86 7.27
N VAL A 213 2.28 7.80 6.39
CA VAL A 213 1.00 7.80 5.64
C VAL A 213 0.85 6.53 4.79
N ALA A 214 1.94 6.01 4.23
CA ALA A 214 1.93 4.76 3.47
C ALA A 214 1.45 3.55 4.30
N LEU A 215 1.59 3.62 5.62
CA LEU A 215 1.21 2.56 6.57
C LEU A 215 -0.20 2.76 7.11
N PHE A 216 -0.87 3.89 6.84
CA PHE A 216 -2.24 4.16 7.33
C PHE A 216 -3.24 3.09 6.90
N SER A 217 -3.09 2.53 5.69
CA SER A 217 -3.98 1.47 5.20
C SER A 217 -3.96 0.21 6.08
N ASN A 218 -2.86 -0.04 6.80
CA ASN A 218 -2.72 -1.22 7.64
C ASN A 218 -3.59 -1.13 8.91
N TYR A 219 -4.08 0.05 9.29
CA TYR A 219 -4.99 0.21 10.44
C TYR A 219 -6.38 -0.40 10.19
N ASP A 220 -6.77 -0.73 8.95
CA ASP A 220 -8.05 -1.41 8.68
C ASP A 220 -8.03 -2.82 9.30
N SER A 221 -8.60 -2.96 10.50
CA SER A 221 -8.51 -4.18 11.32
C SER A 221 -9.20 -5.39 10.69
N ARG A 222 -10.28 -5.20 9.92
CA ARG A 222 -10.95 -6.31 9.21
C ARG A 222 -10.11 -6.81 8.04
N ARG A 223 -9.34 -5.90 7.43
CA ARG A 223 -8.43 -6.22 6.32
C ARG A 223 -7.10 -6.78 6.82
N TYR A 224 -6.58 -6.30 7.95
CA TYR A 224 -5.32 -6.73 8.53
C TYR A 224 -5.52 -7.17 9.99
N PRO A 225 -6.20 -8.31 10.21
CA PRO A 225 -6.54 -8.78 11.55
C PRO A 225 -5.34 -9.35 12.32
N ILE A 226 -4.29 -9.76 11.60
CA ILE A 226 -3.02 -10.23 12.15
C ILE A 226 -1.88 -9.32 11.70
N ARG A 227 -0.67 -9.57 12.20
CA ARG A 227 0.54 -8.86 11.83
C ARG A 227 0.68 -8.73 10.31
N THR A 228 0.84 -7.51 9.82
CA THR A 228 1.04 -7.20 8.40
C THR A 228 2.36 -6.47 8.21
N VAL A 229 3.10 -6.78 7.15
CA VAL A 229 4.41 -6.16 6.88
C VAL A 229 4.43 -5.54 5.48
N SER A 230 4.57 -4.21 5.46
CA SER A 230 4.72 -3.39 4.26
C SER A 230 6.19 -3.23 3.85
N GLN A 231 6.43 -2.75 2.63
CA GLN A 231 7.77 -2.43 2.14
C GLN A 231 7.75 -1.07 1.43
N LEU A 232 8.68 -0.19 1.79
CA LEU A 232 8.79 1.15 1.24
C LEU A 232 9.81 1.14 0.09
N THR A 233 9.32 1.22 -1.15
CA THR A 233 10.13 1.12 -2.38
C THR A 233 10.46 2.47 -3.01
N ARG A 234 10.09 3.60 -2.40
CA ARG A 234 10.53 4.94 -2.84
C ARG A 234 12.03 5.16 -2.64
N GLU A 235 12.62 5.94 -3.54
CA GLU A 235 13.99 6.43 -3.41
C GLU A 235 14.00 7.88 -2.89
N ILE A 236 14.94 8.21 -2.01
CA ILE A 236 15.29 9.60 -1.65
C ILE A 236 16.72 9.90 -2.13
N TYR A 237 17.03 11.16 -2.34
CA TYR A 237 18.25 11.53 -3.07
C TYR A 237 19.15 12.45 -2.25
N THR A 238 20.47 12.28 -2.37
CA THR A 238 21.48 13.24 -1.90
C THR A 238 22.40 13.62 -3.05
N ASN A 239 22.95 14.83 -3.02
CA ASN A 239 23.92 15.28 -4.00
C ASN A 239 25.00 16.11 -3.28
N PRO A 240 26.11 15.49 -2.84
CA PRO A 240 27.13 16.13 -2.02
C PRO A 240 27.70 17.42 -2.63
N VAL A 241 27.84 17.48 -3.96
CA VAL A 241 28.41 18.63 -4.68
C VAL A 241 27.42 19.79 -4.75
N LEU A 242 26.12 19.53 -4.88
CA LEU A 242 25.13 20.59 -4.96
C LEU A 242 24.67 21.05 -3.58
N GLU A 243 24.48 20.12 -2.64
CA GLU A 243 23.97 20.41 -1.29
C GLU A 243 24.96 21.19 -0.42
N ASN A 244 26.27 21.09 -0.72
CA ASN A 244 27.33 21.78 0.03
C ASN A 244 28.00 22.88 -0.79
N PHE A 245 27.35 23.35 -1.86
CA PHE A 245 27.86 24.46 -2.65
C PHE A 245 27.28 25.78 -2.13
N ASP A 246 28.15 26.70 -1.71
CA ASP A 246 27.72 28.01 -1.18
C ASP A 246 27.03 28.90 -2.24
N GLY A 247 27.30 28.63 -3.52
CA GLY A 247 26.75 29.38 -4.65
C GLY A 247 25.43 28.82 -5.19
N SER A 248 25.08 29.24 -6.41
CA SER A 248 23.93 28.70 -7.13
C SER A 248 24.19 28.72 -8.65
N PHE A 249 23.93 27.60 -9.32
CA PHE A 249 23.93 27.52 -10.78
C PHE A 249 22.57 27.95 -11.31
N ARG A 250 22.54 29.04 -12.09
CA ARG A 250 21.30 29.59 -12.63
C ARG A 250 20.63 28.66 -13.63
N GLY A 251 19.30 28.54 -13.56
CA GLY A 251 18.49 27.78 -14.52
C GLY A 251 18.81 26.28 -14.57
N MET A 252 19.44 25.72 -13.53
CA MET A 252 19.92 24.34 -13.54
C MET A 252 18.93 23.34 -12.90
N ALA A 253 17.96 23.79 -12.09
CA ALA A 253 17.03 22.93 -11.34
C ALA A 253 16.38 21.85 -12.20
N GLN A 254 15.84 22.23 -13.35
CA GLN A 254 15.16 21.30 -14.26
C GLN A 254 16.10 20.19 -14.76
N ARG A 255 17.37 20.51 -15.06
CA ARG A 255 18.38 19.53 -15.50
C ARG A 255 18.81 18.61 -14.37
N ILE A 256 18.88 19.13 -13.13
CA ILE A 256 19.20 18.32 -11.95
C ILE A 256 18.08 17.30 -11.73
N GLU A 257 16.83 17.74 -11.79
CA GLU A 257 15.67 16.86 -11.58
C GLU A 257 15.52 15.81 -12.70
N GLN A 258 15.76 16.19 -13.96
CA GLN A 258 15.77 15.25 -15.09
C GLN A 258 16.91 14.21 -15.04
N ASN A 259 17.96 14.49 -14.27
CA ASN A 259 19.06 13.56 -14.05
C ASN A 259 18.74 12.48 -13.00
N ILE A 260 17.62 12.58 -12.29
CA ILE A 260 17.10 11.48 -11.47
C ILE A 260 16.47 10.43 -12.39
N ARG A 261 16.63 9.15 -12.03
CA ARG A 261 16.05 8.04 -12.76
C ARG A 261 14.52 8.16 -12.81
N GLN A 262 13.96 7.91 -13.99
CA GLN A 262 12.50 7.84 -14.17
C GLN A 262 11.93 6.58 -13.49
N PRO A 263 10.62 6.52 -13.15
CA PRO A 263 10.01 5.36 -12.51
C PRO A 263 10.38 4.04 -13.18
N HIS A 264 10.80 3.06 -12.39
CA HIS A 264 11.41 1.81 -12.85
C HIS A 264 11.07 0.65 -11.90
N LEU A 265 11.29 -0.59 -12.34
CA LEU A 265 11.29 -1.73 -11.42
C LEU A 265 12.48 -1.62 -10.48
N MET A 266 12.28 -1.96 -9.21
CA MET A 266 13.35 -2.00 -8.23
C MET A 266 14.48 -2.91 -8.71
N ASP A 267 15.70 -2.43 -8.59
CA ASP A 267 16.92 -3.18 -8.85
C ASP A 267 17.89 -3.07 -7.67
N ILE A 268 18.89 -3.94 -7.69
CA ILE A 268 19.90 -4.09 -6.66
C ILE A 268 21.22 -3.63 -7.26
N LEU A 269 21.81 -2.56 -6.71
CA LEU A 269 23.12 -2.07 -7.09
C LEU A 269 24.19 -3.15 -6.83
N ASN A 270 24.88 -3.63 -7.86
CA ASN A 270 25.96 -4.62 -7.70
C ASN A 270 27.33 -3.95 -7.60
N SER A 271 27.63 -3.00 -8.48
CA SER A 271 28.90 -2.29 -8.42
C SER A 271 28.88 -0.92 -9.09
N ILE A 272 29.86 -0.09 -8.73
CA ILE A 272 30.17 1.20 -9.34
C ILE A 272 31.64 1.16 -9.77
N THR A 273 31.93 1.29 -11.06
CA THR A 273 33.28 1.51 -11.56
C THR A 273 33.50 3.00 -11.80
N ILE A 274 34.37 3.64 -11.02
CA ILE A 274 34.60 5.08 -11.01
C ILE A 274 35.85 5.43 -11.84
N TYR A 275 35.73 6.44 -12.70
CA TYR A 275 36.79 6.95 -13.56
C TYR A 275 37.31 8.31 -13.08
N THR A 276 38.63 8.45 -13.03
CA THR A 276 39.30 9.67 -12.55
C THR A 276 39.83 10.48 -13.73
N ASP A 277 39.53 11.77 -13.73
CA ASP A 277 40.15 12.76 -14.63
C ASP A 277 40.90 13.82 -13.82
N VAL A 278 41.68 14.66 -14.49
CA VAL A 278 42.52 15.70 -13.87
C VAL A 278 42.33 17.05 -14.53
N HIS A 279 42.28 18.10 -13.72
CA HIS A 279 42.39 19.47 -14.22
C HIS A 279 43.27 20.30 -13.29
N ARG A 280 44.36 20.86 -13.84
CA ARG A 280 45.35 21.66 -13.07
C ARG A 280 45.88 20.95 -11.81
N GLY A 281 46.13 19.64 -11.92
CA GLY A 281 46.62 18.82 -10.82
C GLY A 281 45.55 18.36 -9.83
N PHE A 282 44.31 18.78 -9.98
CA PHE A 282 43.18 18.30 -9.19
C PHE A 282 42.55 17.11 -9.88
N ASN A 283 42.77 15.93 -9.34
CA ASN A 283 42.10 14.70 -9.76
C ASN A 283 40.67 14.66 -9.20
N TYR A 284 39.71 14.19 -9.99
CA TYR A 284 38.30 14.17 -9.61
C TYR A 284 37.50 13.03 -10.25
N TRP A 285 36.36 12.69 -9.66
CA TRP A 285 35.37 11.76 -10.20
C TRP A 285 34.77 12.34 -11.48
N SER A 286 35.20 11.80 -12.62
CA SER A 286 34.84 12.30 -13.96
C SER A 286 33.62 11.59 -14.56
N GLY A 287 33.40 10.35 -14.16
CA GLY A 287 32.27 9.53 -14.54
C GLY A 287 32.34 8.17 -13.90
N HIS A 288 31.31 7.36 -14.10
CA HIS A 288 31.24 6.01 -13.57
C HIS A 288 30.26 5.14 -14.36
N GLN A 289 30.41 3.82 -14.22
CA GLN A 289 29.48 2.85 -14.76
C GLN A 289 28.86 2.03 -13.63
N ILE A 290 27.56 1.76 -13.74
CA ILE A 290 26.80 0.97 -12.77
C ILE A 290 26.41 -0.36 -13.37
N THR A 291 26.50 -1.40 -12.56
CA THR A 291 25.84 -2.68 -12.80
C THR A 291 24.81 -2.96 -11.71
N ALA A 292 23.69 -3.56 -12.09
CA ALA A 292 22.59 -3.87 -11.19
C ALA A 292 21.92 -5.20 -11.57
N SER A 293 21.19 -5.77 -10.61
CA SER A 293 20.43 -7.01 -10.77
C SER A 293 18.94 -6.79 -10.46
N PRO A 294 18.02 -7.51 -11.11
CA PRO A 294 16.62 -7.54 -10.68
C PRO A 294 16.48 -8.05 -9.22
N VAL A 295 15.36 -7.70 -8.56
CA VAL A 295 15.01 -8.21 -7.23
C VAL A 295 15.20 -9.72 -7.15
N GLY A 296 15.81 -10.20 -6.07
CA GLY A 296 16.07 -11.62 -5.82
C GLY A 296 17.20 -12.21 -6.65
N PHE A 297 18.01 -11.39 -7.34
CA PHE A 297 18.99 -11.83 -8.34
C PHE A 297 18.35 -12.80 -9.35
N SER A 298 17.08 -12.52 -9.68
CA SER A 298 16.19 -13.45 -10.38
C SER A 298 16.32 -13.42 -11.90
N GLY A 299 17.19 -12.55 -12.41
CA GLY A 299 17.59 -12.41 -13.80
C GLY A 299 19.07 -12.00 -13.90
N PRO A 300 19.62 -11.91 -15.12
CA PRO A 300 21.01 -11.55 -15.30
C PRO A 300 21.29 -10.13 -14.81
N GLU A 301 22.52 -9.91 -14.36
CA GLU A 301 23.07 -8.58 -14.15
C GLU A 301 23.05 -7.78 -15.45
N PHE A 302 22.72 -6.49 -15.35
CA PHE A 302 22.72 -5.55 -16.47
C PHE A 302 23.53 -4.31 -16.12
N ALA A 303 24.10 -3.67 -17.15
CA ALA A 303 24.90 -2.46 -17.01
C ALA A 303 24.17 -1.26 -17.58
N PHE A 304 24.25 -0.13 -16.89
CA PHE A 304 23.79 1.16 -17.40
C PHE A 304 24.83 1.76 -18.36
N PRO A 305 24.42 2.68 -19.25
CA PRO A 305 25.36 3.52 -19.97
C PRO A 305 26.31 4.25 -19.01
N LEU A 306 27.47 4.66 -19.52
CA LEU A 306 28.44 5.45 -18.76
C LEU A 306 27.79 6.78 -18.32
N PHE A 307 27.87 7.08 -17.02
CA PHE A 307 27.50 8.36 -16.46
C PHE A 307 28.71 9.30 -16.43
N GLY A 308 28.57 10.52 -16.96
CA GLY A 308 29.70 11.45 -17.07
C GLY A 308 30.65 11.08 -18.20
N ASN A 309 31.96 10.98 -17.92
CA ASN A 309 32.97 10.59 -18.91
C ASN A 309 34.04 9.69 -18.29
N ALA A 310 34.69 8.86 -19.12
CA ALA A 310 35.73 7.94 -18.67
C ALA A 310 37.09 8.64 -18.71
N GLY A 311 37.43 9.34 -17.63
CA GLY A 311 38.75 9.91 -17.43
C GLY A 311 39.84 8.83 -17.29
N ASN A 312 41.06 9.18 -17.72
CA ASN A 312 42.22 8.28 -17.72
C ASN A 312 43.39 8.82 -16.87
N ALA A 313 43.13 9.76 -15.96
CA ALA A 313 44.18 10.35 -15.11
C ALA A 313 44.68 9.38 -14.02
N ALA A 314 43.87 8.38 -13.68
CA ALA A 314 44.20 7.28 -12.78
C ALA A 314 43.43 6.01 -13.21
N PRO A 315 43.87 4.79 -12.80
CA PRO A 315 43.14 3.57 -13.14
C PRO A 315 41.73 3.57 -12.51
N PRO A 316 40.73 2.95 -13.16
CA PRO A 316 39.37 2.87 -12.62
C PRO A 316 39.32 2.18 -11.25
N VAL A 317 38.45 2.67 -10.37
CA VAL A 317 38.22 2.09 -9.04
C VAL A 317 36.89 1.34 -9.05
N LEU A 318 36.94 0.04 -8.73
CA LEU A 318 35.74 -0.79 -8.61
C LEU A 318 35.24 -0.81 -7.16
N VAL A 319 34.00 -0.37 -6.97
CA VAL A 319 33.25 -0.47 -5.71
C VAL A 319 32.20 -1.57 -5.87
N SER A 320 32.44 -2.75 -5.30
CA SER A 320 31.52 -3.88 -5.38
C SER A 320 30.66 -3.99 -4.11
N LEU A 321 29.38 -4.33 -4.30
CA LEU A 321 28.42 -4.61 -3.24
C LEU A 321 28.93 -5.75 -2.35
N THR A 322 28.81 -5.57 -1.04
CA THR A 322 29.02 -6.62 -0.04
C THR A 322 28.09 -6.38 1.17
N GLY A 323 27.96 -7.38 2.04
CA GLY A 323 27.08 -7.32 3.21
C GLY A 323 25.61 -7.06 2.83
N LEU A 324 24.98 -6.14 3.55
CA LEU A 324 23.59 -5.73 3.34
C LEU A 324 23.44 -4.51 2.41
N GLY A 325 24.54 -4.10 1.78
CA GLY A 325 24.60 -2.92 0.92
C GLY A 325 25.42 -1.77 1.47
N ILE A 326 25.64 -0.75 0.63
CA ILE A 326 26.28 0.50 1.05
C ILE A 326 25.24 1.32 1.82
N PHE A 327 25.50 1.61 3.09
CA PHE A 327 24.56 2.37 3.94
C PHE A 327 25.02 3.82 4.18
N ARG A 328 26.28 4.14 3.88
CA ARG A 328 26.85 5.46 4.12
C ARG A 328 27.89 5.81 3.08
N THR A 329 27.88 7.07 2.67
CA THR A 329 28.95 7.70 1.88
C THR A 329 29.54 8.87 2.64
N LEU A 330 30.86 8.94 2.74
CA LEU A 330 31.61 10.10 3.24
C LEU A 330 32.35 10.78 2.09
N SER A 331 31.73 11.84 1.56
CA SER A 331 32.14 12.49 0.31
C SER A 331 33.03 13.71 0.54
N SER A 332 33.99 13.93 -0.37
CA SER A 332 34.90 15.08 -0.39
C SER A 332 34.64 15.95 -1.63
N PRO A 333 33.80 17.00 -1.53
CA PRO A 333 33.59 17.93 -2.62
C PRO A 333 34.77 18.87 -2.80
N LEU A 334 35.10 19.15 -4.07
CA LEU A 334 36.15 20.07 -4.47
C LEU A 334 35.53 21.22 -5.27
N TYR A 335 35.69 22.43 -4.73
CA TYR A 335 35.26 23.68 -5.35
C TYR A 335 36.45 24.57 -5.69
N ARG A 336 36.88 24.54 -6.96
CA ARG A 336 37.93 25.43 -7.45
C ARG A 336 37.29 26.64 -8.12
N ARG A 337 37.26 27.76 -7.41
CA ARG A 337 36.79 29.07 -7.90
C ARG A 337 37.96 29.87 -8.47
N ILE A 338 37.71 30.69 -9.50
CA ILE A 338 38.76 31.50 -10.16
C ILE A 338 38.32 32.97 -10.14
N ILE A 339 39.26 33.87 -9.84
CA ILE A 339 38.99 35.31 -9.64
C ILE A 339 38.82 36.05 -10.98
N LEU A 340 39.68 35.80 -11.98
CA LEU A 340 39.62 36.38 -13.34
C LEU A 340 40.32 35.45 -14.36
N GLY A 341 39.85 35.44 -15.62
CA GLY A 341 40.49 34.72 -16.74
C GLY A 341 40.07 33.25 -16.92
N SER A 342 38.76 32.96 -16.90
CA SER A 342 38.24 31.65 -17.27
C SER A 342 38.39 31.42 -18.77
N GLY A 343 39.17 30.41 -19.13
CA GLY A 343 39.35 29.93 -20.49
C GLY A 343 39.30 28.41 -20.53
N PRO A 344 39.32 27.79 -21.72
CA PRO A 344 39.23 26.33 -21.85
C PRO A 344 40.33 25.60 -21.05
N ASN A 345 41.49 26.24 -20.84
CA ASN A 345 42.63 25.68 -20.11
C ASN A 345 42.62 25.98 -18.60
N ASN A 346 41.74 26.85 -18.09
CA ASN A 346 41.66 27.18 -16.66
C ASN A 346 40.20 27.40 -16.26
N GLN A 347 39.51 26.28 -16.07
CA GLN A 347 38.10 26.19 -15.69
C GLN A 347 37.91 26.11 -14.17
N GLU A 348 36.76 26.60 -13.70
CA GLU A 348 36.25 26.31 -12.36
C GLU A 348 35.85 24.83 -12.25
N LEU A 349 35.97 24.25 -11.06
CA LEU A 349 35.63 22.85 -10.79
C LEU A 349 34.58 22.77 -9.68
N PHE A 350 33.53 21.98 -9.90
CA PHE A 350 32.52 21.61 -8.92
C PHE A 350 32.30 20.10 -9.01
N VAL A 351 33.09 19.35 -8.25
CA VAL A 351 33.28 17.90 -8.45
C VAL A 351 33.48 17.19 -7.10
N LEU A 352 33.53 15.86 -7.10
CA LEU A 352 34.06 15.08 -5.97
C LEU A 352 35.50 14.64 -6.25
N ASP A 353 36.40 14.80 -5.29
CA ASP A 353 37.78 14.31 -5.39
C ASP A 353 38.03 13.02 -4.59
N GLY A 354 37.08 12.61 -3.75
CA GLY A 354 37.07 11.34 -3.03
C GLY A 354 35.72 11.01 -2.39
N THR A 355 35.49 9.73 -2.12
CA THR A 355 34.33 9.23 -1.38
C THR A 355 34.66 7.89 -0.71
N GLU A 356 34.30 7.72 0.56
CA GLU A 356 34.29 6.41 1.21
C GLU A 356 32.90 5.79 1.19
N PHE A 357 32.82 4.53 0.78
CA PHE A 357 31.61 3.71 0.76
C PHE A 357 31.67 2.70 1.90
N SER A 358 30.78 2.84 2.88
CA SER A 358 30.68 1.94 4.05
C SER A 358 29.57 0.91 3.87
N PHE A 359 29.85 -0.35 4.19
CA PHE A 359 28.92 -1.46 3.99
C PHE A 359 28.22 -1.86 5.29
N ALA A 360 26.93 -2.17 5.17
CA ALA A 360 26.10 -2.59 6.27
C ALA A 360 26.34 -4.07 6.59
N SER A 361 26.32 -4.36 7.89
CA SER A 361 26.43 -5.71 8.43
C SER A 361 25.91 -5.70 9.86
N LEU A 362 25.14 -6.74 10.22
CA LEU A 362 24.63 -6.91 11.57
C LEU A 362 25.72 -7.44 12.52
N THR A 363 26.63 -8.26 12.01
CA THR A 363 27.58 -9.01 12.83
C THR A 363 28.92 -8.29 12.95
N THR A 364 29.62 -8.13 11.83
CA THR A 364 31.01 -7.67 11.77
C THR A 364 31.15 -6.28 11.16
N ASN A 365 32.29 -5.64 11.40
CA ASN A 365 32.63 -4.39 10.71
C ASN A 365 33.27 -4.73 9.35
N LEU A 366 32.58 -4.43 8.26
CA LEU A 366 33.09 -4.69 6.91
C LEU A 366 34.07 -3.58 6.48
N PRO A 367 35.17 -3.91 5.79
CA PRO A 367 36.07 -2.90 5.24
C PRO A 367 35.33 -1.98 4.27
N SER A 368 35.45 -0.67 4.46
CA SER A 368 34.94 0.31 3.50
C SER A 368 35.75 0.28 2.20
N THR A 369 35.14 0.70 1.10
CA THR A 369 35.87 0.97 -0.15
C THR A 369 36.06 2.46 -0.31
N ILE A 370 37.30 2.90 -0.52
CA ILE A 370 37.63 4.33 -0.62
C ILE A 370 38.00 4.65 -2.07
N TYR A 371 37.20 5.51 -2.69
CA TYR A 371 37.60 6.21 -3.90
C TYR A 371 38.50 7.38 -3.50
N ARG A 372 39.81 7.21 -3.67
CA ARG A 372 40.89 8.20 -3.42
C ARG A 372 41.06 8.62 -1.96
N GLN A 373 40.08 9.29 -1.36
CA GLN A 373 40.14 9.79 0.01
C GLN A 373 38.75 9.89 0.65
N ARG A 374 38.71 10.02 1.98
CA ARG A 374 37.49 10.34 2.74
C ARG A 374 37.23 11.84 2.66
N GLY A 375 35.97 12.23 2.84
CA GLY A 375 35.61 13.61 3.13
C GLY A 375 34.76 13.74 4.40
N THR A 376 34.17 14.91 4.58
CA THR A 376 33.34 15.26 5.75
C THR A 376 31.87 15.43 5.42
N VAL A 377 31.47 15.38 4.15
CA VAL A 377 30.06 15.42 3.77
C VAL A 377 29.49 14.01 3.96
N ASP A 378 28.79 13.82 5.06
CA ASP A 378 28.24 12.54 5.47
C ASP A 378 26.79 12.38 5.03
N SER A 379 26.49 11.25 4.39
CA SER A 379 25.10 10.91 4.09
C SER A 379 24.28 10.63 5.35
N LEU A 380 24.89 10.23 6.47
CA LEU A 380 24.16 9.97 7.71
C LEU A 380 23.56 11.22 8.34
N ASP A 381 24.08 12.42 8.05
CA ASP A 381 23.52 13.68 8.57
C ASP A 381 22.13 13.97 8.00
N VAL A 382 21.83 13.43 6.81
CA VAL A 382 20.57 13.65 6.09
C VAL A 382 19.76 12.37 5.89
N ILE A 383 20.36 11.21 6.14
CA ILE A 383 19.73 9.88 6.11
C ILE A 383 20.23 9.10 7.35
N PRO A 384 19.73 9.43 8.54
CA PRO A 384 20.24 8.85 9.77
C PRO A 384 19.80 7.39 9.97
N PRO A 385 20.38 6.67 10.94
CA PRO A 385 19.93 5.35 11.34
C PRO A 385 18.45 5.35 11.79
N GLN A 386 17.75 4.25 11.55
CA GLN A 386 16.42 3.98 12.14
C GLN A 386 16.54 3.47 13.59
N ASP A 387 17.67 2.85 13.92
CA ASP A 387 17.97 2.34 15.26
C ASP A 387 19.32 2.89 15.74
N ASN A 388 19.26 3.78 16.74
CA ASN A 388 20.43 4.41 17.34
C ASN A 388 20.95 3.65 18.58
N SER A 389 20.36 2.51 18.95
CA SER A 389 20.85 1.63 20.03
C SER A 389 21.99 0.71 19.59
N VAL A 390 22.22 0.61 18.28
CA VAL A 390 23.24 -0.21 17.63
C VAL A 390 24.14 0.66 16.75
N PRO A 391 25.35 0.21 16.36
CA PRO A 391 26.19 1.00 15.46
C PRO A 391 25.48 1.24 14.11
N PRO A 392 25.76 2.38 13.42
CA PRO A 392 25.08 2.73 12.16
C PRO A 392 25.10 1.63 11.10
N ARG A 393 26.16 0.80 11.03
CA ARG A 393 26.25 -0.34 10.10
C ARG A 393 25.13 -1.39 10.28
N ALA A 394 24.53 -1.45 11.47
CA ALA A 394 23.47 -2.38 11.82
C ALA A 394 22.10 -1.67 11.91
N GLY A 395 22.09 -0.43 12.40
CA GLY A 395 20.87 0.38 12.60
C GLY A 395 20.48 1.26 11.41
N PHE A 396 21.18 1.18 10.28
CA PHE A 396 20.90 2.00 9.10
C PHE A 396 19.45 1.87 8.61
N SER A 397 18.90 2.97 8.12
CA SER A 397 17.55 3.07 7.56
C SER A 397 17.49 2.83 6.04
N HIS A 398 18.58 3.10 5.33
CA HIS A 398 18.62 3.07 3.86
C HIS A 398 19.89 2.42 3.31
N ARG A 399 19.76 1.84 2.12
CA ARG A 399 20.87 1.36 1.30
C ARG A 399 20.96 2.15 0.00
N LEU A 400 22.15 2.36 -0.51
CA LEU A 400 22.38 2.98 -1.81
C LEU A 400 21.80 2.08 -2.92
N SER A 401 20.93 2.63 -3.77
CA SER A 401 20.30 1.92 -4.89
C SER A 401 20.88 2.32 -6.24
N HIS A 402 21.30 3.57 -6.40
CA HIS A 402 21.82 4.05 -7.68
C HIS A 402 22.67 5.31 -7.50
N VAL A 403 23.49 5.64 -8.51
CA VAL A 403 24.24 6.90 -8.57
C VAL A 403 24.15 7.44 -9.99
N THR A 404 23.46 8.55 -10.22
CA THR A 404 23.50 9.24 -11.53
C THR A 404 24.60 10.30 -11.53
N MET A 405 24.82 11.00 -12.64
CA MET A 405 25.85 12.04 -12.74
C MET A 405 25.32 13.26 -13.48
N LEU A 406 25.11 14.35 -12.74
CA LEU A 406 24.87 15.63 -13.39
C LEU A 406 26.18 16.20 -13.92
N SER A 407 26.13 16.61 -15.19
CA SER A 407 27.23 17.29 -15.88
C SER A 407 26.82 18.70 -16.32
N GLN A 408 27.80 19.57 -16.55
CA GLN A 408 27.55 20.91 -17.10
C GLN A 408 26.85 20.82 -18.47
N ALA A 409 26.11 21.86 -18.84
CA ALA A 409 25.53 21.97 -20.18
C ALA A 409 26.64 22.19 -21.23
N ALA A 410 26.37 21.83 -22.48
CA ALA A 410 27.27 22.14 -23.59
C ALA A 410 27.51 23.67 -23.67
N GLY A 411 28.77 24.08 -23.84
CA GLY A 411 29.17 25.49 -23.89
C GLY A 411 29.45 26.14 -22.52
N ALA A 412 29.24 25.44 -21.40
CA ALA A 412 29.64 25.94 -20.09
C ALA A 412 31.17 25.99 -19.94
N VAL A 413 31.68 27.06 -19.32
CA VAL A 413 33.13 27.34 -19.13
C VAL A 413 33.69 26.80 -17.81
N TYR A 414 32.97 25.88 -17.17
CA TYR A 414 33.33 25.22 -15.92
C TYR A 414 33.05 23.71 -16.02
N THR A 415 33.68 22.93 -15.16
CA THR A 415 33.46 21.48 -15.07
C THR A 415 32.60 21.17 -13.86
N LEU A 416 31.44 20.55 -14.12
CA LEU A 416 30.53 20.06 -13.09
C LEU A 416 30.46 18.53 -13.18
N ARG A 417 30.74 17.86 -12.07
CA ARG A 417 30.51 16.42 -11.88
C ARG A 417 29.88 16.20 -10.53
N ALA A 418 28.55 16.26 -10.53
CA ALA A 418 27.74 16.19 -9.32
C ALA A 418 26.96 14.87 -9.31
N PRO A 419 27.52 13.80 -8.72
CA PRO A 419 26.79 12.54 -8.60
C PRO A 419 25.60 12.68 -7.66
N THR A 420 24.43 12.24 -8.12
CA THR A 420 23.22 12.15 -7.28
C THR A 420 23.09 10.71 -6.80
N PHE A 421 23.17 10.51 -5.49
CA PHE A 421 23.00 9.21 -4.84
C PHE A 421 21.52 8.97 -4.55
N SER A 422 21.01 7.80 -4.93
CA SER A 422 19.65 7.35 -4.66
C SER A 422 19.67 6.34 -3.53
N TRP A 423 18.77 6.51 -2.56
CA TRP A 423 18.74 5.75 -1.32
C TRP A 423 17.38 5.07 -1.16
N GLN A 424 17.43 3.74 -1.08
CA GLN A 424 16.28 2.88 -0.91
C GLN A 424 16.08 2.56 0.56
N HIS A 425 14.85 2.71 1.06
CA HIS A 425 14.54 2.31 2.43
C HIS A 425 14.84 0.81 2.64
N ARG A 426 15.36 0.46 3.82
CA ARG A 426 15.84 -0.90 4.11
C ARG A 426 14.74 -1.96 3.99
N SER A 427 13.49 -1.61 4.30
CA SER A 427 12.35 -2.53 4.19
C SER A 427 12.07 -3.04 2.78
N ALA A 428 12.56 -2.37 1.72
CA ALA A 428 12.60 -2.95 0.38
C ALA A 428 13.71 -4.02 0.32
N GLU A 429 13.43 -5.20 0.84
CA GLU A 429 14.39 -6.31 0.93
C GLU A 429 14.89 -6.75 -0.45
N PHE A 430 16.12 -7.27 -0.52
CA PHE A 430 16.68 -7.77 -1.78
C PHE A 430 15.85 -8.92 -2.37
N ASN A 431 15.20 -9.72 -1.52
CA ASN A 431 14.37 -10.85 -1.94
C ASN A 431 12.90 -10.59 -1.57
N ASN A 432 11.96 -11.20 -2.31
CA ASN A 432 10.55 -11.26 -1.90
C ASN A 432 10.32 -12.54 -1.10
N ILE A 433 10.37 -12.44 0.22
CA ILE A 433 10.28 -13.60 1.13
C ILE A 433 8.85 -13.73 1.65
N ILE A 434 8.27 -14.93 1.56
CA ILE A 434 6.91 -15.25 2.02
C ILE A 434 6.99 -16.24 3.21
N PRO A 435 6.84 -15.74 4.46
CA PRO A 435 6.75 -16.55 5.68
C PRO A 435 5.30 -16.95 6.02
N SER A 436 5.10 -17.76 7.06
CA SER A 436 3.80 -18.37 7.40
C SER A 436 2.85 -17.50 8.22
N SER A 437 3.36 -16.72 9.18
CA SER A 437 2.54 -16.18 10.28
C SER A 437 2.31 -14.68 10.21
N GLN A 438 2.20 -14.13 8.99
CA GLN A 438 1.96 -12.70 8.76
C GLN A 438 1.39 -12.46 7.37
N ILE A 439 0.66 -11.34 7.21
CA ILE A 439 0.26 -10.84 5.90
C ILE A 439 1.46 -10.15 5.27
N THR A 440 1.99 -10.74 4.20
CA THR A 440 3.17 -10.21 3.52
C THR A 440 2.77 -9.36 2.33
N GLN A 441 3.12 -8.07 2.33
CA GLN A 441 2.85 -7.16 1.23
C GLN A 441 4.07 -7.04 0.31
N ILE A 442 3.87 -7.28 -1.00
CA ILE A 442 4.90 -7.13 -2.03
C ILE A 442 4.44 -6.08 -3.04
N PRO A 443 5.01 -4.85 -3.02
CA PRO A 443 4.80 -3.86 -4.08
C PRO A 443 5.21 -4.42 -5.43
N LEU A 444 4.44 -4.15 -6.49
CA LEU A 444 4.72 -4.73 -7.80
C LEU A 444 5.93 -4.11 -8.51
N THR A 445 6.44 -2.97 -8.02
CA THR A 445 7.77 -2.46 -8.41
C THR A 445 8.88 -3.44 -8.06
N LYS A 446 8.67 -4.38 -7.12
CA LYS A 446 9.61 -5.47 -6.82
C LYS A 446 9.51 -6.68 -7.76
N SER A 447 8.92 -6.50 -8.93
CA SER A 447 8.85 -7.53 -9.97
C SER A 447 10.21 -7.74 -10.64
N THR A 448 10.41 -8.94 -11.19
CA THR A 448 11.60 -9.28 -11.99
C THR A 448 11.54 -8.63 -13.37
N ASN A 449 10.36 -8.65 -13.99
CA ASN A 449 10.12 -8.06 -15.30
C ASN A 449 8.65 -7.65 -15.48
N LEU A 450 8.41 -6.76 -16.45
CA LEU A 450 7.08 -6.30 -16.84
C LEU A 450 6.56 -7.09 -18.04
N GLY A 451 5.25 -7.35 -18.07
CA GLY A 451 4.58 -7.80 -19.28
C GLY A 451 4.52 -6.68 -20.33
N SER A 452 4.50 -7.08 -21.61
CA SER A 452 4.44 -6.12 -22.72
C SER A 452 3.23 -5.18 -22.61
N GLY A 453 3.48 -3.86 -22.69
CA GLY A 453 2.45 -2.82 -22.53
C GLY A 453 2.19 -2.38 -21.10
N THR A 454 2.91 -2.93 -20.11
CA THR A 454 2.89 -2.44 -18.72
C THR A 454 4.01 -1.42 -18.52
N SER A 455 3.77 -0.40 -17.70
CA SER A 455 4.75 0.62 -17.36
C SER A 455 4.81 0.85 -15.85
N VAL A 456 5.96 1.26 -15.34
CA VAL A 456 6.04 1.83 -13.99
C VAL A 456 5.69 3.31 -14.08
N VAL A 457 4.85 3.79 -13.18
CA VAL A 457 4.45 5.20 -13.09
C VAL A 457 4.65 5.71 -11.68
N LYS A 458 4.84 7.02 -11.57
CA LYS A 458 5.08 7.69 -10.28
C LYS A 458 3.93 7.41 -9.31
N GLY A 459 4.26 6.97 -8.10
CA GLY A 459 3.28 6.75 -7.05
C GLY A 459 2.60 8.06 -6.60
N PRO A 460 1.36 8.01 -6.11
CA PRO A 460 0.62 9.20 -5.69
C PRO A 460 1.12 9.82 -4.37
N GLY A 461 2.06 9.16 -3.66
CA GLY A 461 2.66 9.64 -2.41
C GLY A 461 2.25 8.84 -1.17
N PHE A 462 1.15 8.06 -1.23
CA PHE A 462 0.64 7.27 -0.09
C PHE A 462 0.84 5.75 -0.23
N THR A 463 1.59 5.30 -1.24
CA THR A 463 1.86 3.88 -1.53
C THR A 463 3.23 3.43 -1.02
N GLY A 464 4.07 4.35 -0.54
CA GLY A 464 5.44 4.07 -0.11
C GLY A 464 6.42 3.81 -1.27
N GLY A 465 5.99 4.03 -2.51
CA GLY A 465 6.78 3.84 -3.74
C GLY A 465 5.95 4.00 -5.00
N ASP A 466 6.56 3.72 -6.14
CA ASP A 466 5.90 3.76 -7.46
C ASP A 466 4.94 2.59 -7.68
N ILE A 467 4.10 2.68 -8.71
CA ILE A 467 3.06 1.68 -9.01
C ILE A 467 3.11 1.25 -10.49
N LEU A 468 2.51 0.11 -10.80
CA LEU A 468 2.39 -0.34 -12.19
C LEU A 468 1.12 0.19 -12.83
N ARG A 469 1.19 0.49 -14.14
CA ARG A 469 0.05 0.90 -14.97
C ARG A 469 -0.05 0.03 -16.20
N ARG A 470 -1.28 -0.34 -16.55
CA ARG A 470 -1.62 -1.04 -17.79
C ARG A 470 -2.92 -0.49 -18.38
N THR A 471 -2.99 -0.42 -19.71
CA THR A 471 -4.14 0.19 -20.41
C THR A 471 -4.86 -0.71 -21.41
N SER A 472 -4.52 -2.00 -21.44
CA SER A 472 -5.15 -3.02 -22.31
C SER A 472 -5.03 -4.40 -21.66
N PRO A 473 -5.84 -5.40 -22.04
CA PRO A 473 -5.70 -6.77 -21.52
C PRO A 473 -4.29 -7.34 -21.71
N GLY A 474 -3.83 -8.16 -20.77
CA GLY A 474 -2.56 -8.89 -20.85
C GLY A 474 -1.82 -9.01 -19.52
N GLN A 475 -0.61 -9.58 -19.60
CA GLN A 475 0.26 -9.76 -18.44
C GLN A 475 0.72 -8.41 -17.87
N ILE A 476 0.66 -8.27 -16.55
CA ILE A 476 1.12 -7.08 -15.84
C ILE A 476 2.61 -7.21 -15.56
N SER A 477 2.99 -8.19 -14.74
CA SER A 477 4.36 -8.43 -14.36
C SER A 477 4.58 -9.85 -13.86
N THR A 478 5.84 -10.20 -13.70
CA THR A 478 6.29 -11.47 -13.14
C THR A 478 7.31 -11.21 -12.04
N LEU A 479 7.18 -11.88 -10.90
CA LEU A 479 8.09 -11.74 -9.77
C LEU A 479 8.54 -13.10 -9.23
N ARG A 480 9.81 -13.14 -8.80
CA ARG A 480 10.36 -14.25 -8.00
C ARG A 480 9.88 -14.11 -6.56
N VAL A 481 9.42 -15.20 -5.96
CA VAL A 481 9.11 -15.31 -4.54
C VAL A 481 9.87 -16.47 -3.90
N ASN A 482 10.31 -16.27 -2.66
CA ASN A 482 11.03 -17.26 -1.86
C ASN A 482 10.21 -17.59 -0.62
N ILE A 483 9.81 -18.85 -0.48
CA ILE A 483 8.92 -19.32 0.58
C ILE A 483 9.79 -19.89 1.70
N THR A 484 9.69 -19.30 2.89
CA THR A 484 10.37 -19.78 4.10
C THR A 484 9.44 -20.55 5.03
N ALA A 485 8.13 -20.47 4.79
CA ALA A 485 7.12 -21.30 5.44
C ALA A 485 7.21 -22.77 5.00
N PRO A 486 6.68 -23.73 5.79
CA PRO A 486 6.38 -25.06 5.29
C PRO A 486 5.52 -24.99 4.03
N LEU A 487 5.82 -25.78 3.00
CA LEU A 487 5.06 -25.76 1.73
C LEU A 487 3.60 -26.21 1.88
N SER A 488 3.26 -26.87 3.00
CA SER A 488 1.89 -27.17 3.43
C SER A 488 1.10 -25.92 3.83
N GLN A 489 1.76 -24.80 4.10
CA GLN A 489 1.12 -23.53 4.42
C GLN A 489 0.29 -23.05 3.23
N ARG A 490 -0.98 -22.76 3.49
CA ARG A 490 -1.93 -22.27 2.49
C ARG A 490 -1.98 -20.74 2.53
N TYR A 491 -2.10 -20.14 1.35
CA TYR A 491 -2.23 -18.69 1.20
C TYR A 491 -3.41 -18.33 0.30
N ARG A 492 -4.02 -17.19 0.58
CA ARG A 492 -4.84 -16.41 -0.36
C ARG A 492 -4.01 -15.23 -0.86
N VAL A 493 -4.32 -14.77 -2.07
CA VAL A 493 -3.73 -13.55 -2.62
C VAL A 493 -4.76 -12.44 -2.66
N ARG A 494 -4.37 -11.26 -2.21
CA ARG A 494 -5.09 -10.01 -2.42
C ARG A 494 -4.31 -9.08 -3.31
N ILE A 495 -5.02 -8.23 -4.03
CA ILE A 495 -4.45 -7.25 -4.95
C ILE A 495 -4.97 -5.88 -4.54
N ARG A 496 -4.06 -4.93 -4.28
CA ARG A 496 -4.41 -3.51 -4.15
C ARG A 496 -4.28 -2.84 -5.51
N TYR A 497 -5.40 -2.39 -6.07
CA TYR A 497 -5.50 -1.85 -7.43
C TYR A 497 -6.44 -0.64 -7.48
N ALA A 498 -6.32 0.14 -8.56
CA ALA A 498 -7.32 1.11 -8.99
C ALA A 498 -7.66 0.87 -10.46
N SER A 499 -8.92 1.02 -10.85
CA SER A 499 -9.35 0.76 -12.23
C SER A 499 -10.50 1.67 -12.67
N THR A 500 -10.47 2.10 -13.92
CA THR A 500 -11.57 2.84 -14.57
C THR A 500 -12.68 1.92 -15.10
N THR A 501 -12.51 0.60 -14.99
CA THR A 501 -13.42 -0.40 -15.56
C THR A 501 -13.46 -1.68 -14.72
N ASN A 502 -14.50 -2.48 -14.89
CA ASN A 502 -14.55 -3.83 -14.36
C ASN A 502 -13.59 -4.71 -15.18
N LEU A 503 -12.89 -5.64 -14.54
CA LEU A 503 -11.90 -6.50 -15.17
C LEU A 503 -11.78 -7.83 -14.43
N GLN A 504 -11.01 -8.75 -15.00
CA GLN A 504 -10.57 -9.96 -14.30
C GLN A 504 -9.08 -9.91 -14.02
N PHE A 505 -8.68 -10.31 -12.82
CA PHE A 505 -7.28 -10.64 -12.53
C PHE A 505 -7.10 -12.15 -12.56
N HIS A 506 -6.05 -12.60 -13.24
CA HIS A 506 -5.63 -14.00 -13.24
C HIS A 506 -4.22 -14.10 -12.67
N THR A 507 -3.99 -15.14 -11.88
CA THR A 507 -2.69 -15.44 -11.26
C THR A 507 -2.23 -16.83 -11.66
N SER A 508 -0.92 -16.99 -11.87
CA SER A 508 -0.29 -18.28 -12.09
C SER A 508 0.99 -18.41 -11.29
N ILE A 509 1.32 -19.65 -10.91
CA ILE A 509 2.57 -20.01 -10.24
C ILE A 509 3.27 -21.06 -11.10
N ASP A 510 4.52 -20.79 -11.47
CA ASP A 510 5.34 -21.67 -12.31
C ASP A 510 4.62 -22.11 -13.61
N GLY A 511 3.85 -21.18 -14.20
CA GLY A 511 3.06 -21.39 -15.42
C GLY A 511 1.70 -22.08 -15.21
N ARG A 512 1.39 -22.54 -14.00
CA ARG A 512 0.09 -23.16 -13.67
C ARG A 512 -0.91 -22.10 -13.23
N PRO A 513 -2.10 -21.99 -13.85
CA PRO A 513 -3.16 -21.10 -13.37
C PRO A 513 -3.58 -21.47 -11.94
N ILE A 514 -3.75 -20.47 -11.08
CA ILE A 514 -4.11 -20.68 -9.66
C ILE A 514 -5.44 -20.02 -9.33
N ASN A 515 -5.59 -18.72 -9.61
CA ASN A 515 -6.83 -17.99 -9.33
C ASN A 515 -7.24 -17.14 -10.52
N GLN A 516 -8.55 -17.02 -10.69
CA GLN A 516 -9.21 -16.02 -11.52
C GLN A 516 -10.41 -15.43 -10.77
N GLY A 517 -10.75 -14.18 -11.04
CA GLY A 517 -11.85 -13.52 -10.33
C GLY A 517 -12.19 -12.18 -10.95
N ASN A 518 -13.43 -11.74 -10.73
CA ASN A 518 -13.96 -10.47 -11.21
C ASN A 518 -13.68 -9.36 -10.20
N PHE A 519 -13.20 -8.22 -10.68
CA PHE A 519 -12.84 -7.04 -9.91
C PHE A 519 -13.55 -5.83 -10.51
N SER A 520 -14.15 -4.99 -9.67
CA SER A 520 -14.95 -3.86 -10.10
C SER A 520 -14.12 -2.59 -10.38
N ALA A 521 -14.69 -1.66 -11.14
CA ALA A 521 -14.14 -0.31 -11.26
C ALA A 521 -14.11 0.39 -9.89
N THR A 522 -13.12 1.26 -9.70
CA THR A 522 -12.88 1.96 -8.43
C THR A 522 -12.72 3.47 -8.60
N MET A 523 -12.54 3.95 -9.83
CA MET A 523 -12.42 5.37 -10.17
C MET A 523 -13.01 5.68 -11.54
N SER A 524 -13.27 6.96 -11.80
CA SER A 524 -13.67 7.43 -13.14
C SER A 524 -12.45 7.68 -14.02
N SER A 525 -12.63 7.61 -15.33
CA SER A 525 -11.57 7.94 -16.30
C SER A 525 -11.12 9.40 -16.14
N GLY A 526 -9.81 9.65 -16.18
CA GLY A 526 -9.24 11.00 -16.01
C GLY A 526 -9.23 11.54 -14.58
N SER A 527 -9.67 10.78 -13.57
CA SER A 527 -9.54 11.17 -12.17
C SER A 527 -8.10 11.04 -11.67
N ASN A 528 -7.64 12.00 -10.86
CA ASN A 528 -6.37 11.88 -10.14
C ASN A 528 -6.48 10.78 -9.07
N LEU A 529 -5.41 10.01 -8.87
CA LEU A 529 -5.37 8.97 -7.85
C LEU A 529 -5.46 9.58 -6.45
N GLN A 530 -6.43 9.10 -5.68
CA GLN A 530 -6.61 9.39 -4.25
C GLN A 530 -6.66 8.08 -3.48
N SER A 531 -6.62 8.16 -2.15
CA SER A 531 -6.72 6.98 -1.28
C SER A 531 -7.95 6.11 -1.63
N GLY A 532 -9.10 6.74 -1.84
CA GLY A 532 -10.37 6.10 -2.21
C GLY A 532 -10.42 5.52 -3.62
N SER A 533 -9.48 5.89 -4.51
CA SER A 533 -9.35 5.28 -5.84
C SER A 533 -8.90 3.82 -5.76
N PHE A 534 -8.20 3.44 -4.68
CA PHE A 534 -7.69 2.07 -4.52
C PHE A 534 -8.67 1.17 -3.76
N ARG A 535 -8.71 -0.10 -4.16
CA ARG A 535 -9.33 -1.19 -3.40
C ARG A 535 -8.34 -2.32 -3.22
N THR A 536 -8.40 -2.98 -2.08
CA THR A 536 -7.70 -4.25 -1.86
C THR A 536 -8.75 -5.36 -1.90
N VAL A 537 -8.61 -6.30 -2.84
CA VAL A 537 -9.60 -7.38 -3.05
C VAL A 537 -8.86 -8.71 -3.14
N GLY A 538 -9.40 -9.74 -2.50
CA GLY A 538 -8.84 -11.08 -2.44
C GLY A 538 -9.49 -12.06 -3.42
N PHE A 539 -8.75 -13.10 -3.77
CA PHE A 539 -9.33 -14.33 -4.30
C PHE A 539 -9.85 -15.21 -3.17
N THR A 540 -10.95 -15.92 -3.42
CA THR A 540 -11.59 -16.80 -2.44
C THR A 540 -10.99 -18.20 -2.38
N THR A 541 -10.14 -18.60 -3.32
CA THR A 541 -9.54 -19.95 -3.34
C THR A 541 -8.11 -19.91 -2.78
N PRO A 542 -7.83 -20.59 -1.65
CA PRO A 542 -6.46 -20.67 -1.14
C PRO A 542 -5.65 -21.69 -1.94
N PHE A 543 -4.35 -21.45 -2.05
CA PHE A 543 -3.39 -22.31 -2.74
C PHE A 543 -2.15 -22.59 -1.88
N ASN A 544 -1.32 -23.51 -2.34
CA ASN A 544 -0.01 -23.82 -1.77
C ASN A 544 1.09 -23.53 -2.80
N PHE A 545 2.29 -23.21 -2.33
CA PHE A 545 3.48 -23.25 -3.16
C PHE A 545 4.03 -24.68 -3.22
N SER A 546 4.47 -25.13 -4.40
CA SER A 546 5.07 -26.46 -4.56
C SER A 546 6.58 -26.46 -4.35
N ASN A 547 7.23 -25.29 -4.42
CA ASN A 547 8.67 -25.13 -4.41
C ASN A 547 9.07 -24.00 -3.45
N GLY A 548 10.24 -24.09 -2.82
CA GLY A 548 10.78 -23.02 -1.96
C GLY A 548 11.11 -21.72 -2.71
N SER A 549 11.27 -21.79 -4.04
CA SER A 549 11.35 -20.62 -4.91
C SER A 549 10.43 -20.82 -6.10
N SER A 550 9.57 -19.83 -6.36
CA SER A 550 8.54 -19.92 -7.40
C SER A 550 8.46 -18.62 -8.20
N VAL A 551 7.92 -18.71 -9.41
CA VAL A 551 7.59 -17.56 -10.26
C VAL A 551 6.11 -17.29 -10.16
N PHE A 552 5.74 -16.12 -9.62
CA PHE A 552 4.36 -15.66 -9.57
C PHE A 552 4.10 -14.64 -10.68
N THR A 553 3.05 -14.86 -11.47
CA THR A 553 2.67 -13.96 -12.57
C THR A 553 1.25 -13.45 -12.37
N LEU A 554 1.06 -12.14 -12.57
CA LEU A 554 -0.23 -11.46 -12.52
C LEU A 554 -0.60 -10.92 -13.91
N SER A 555 -1.86 -11.09 -14.31
CA SER A 555 -2.40 -10.57 -15.57
C SER A 555 -3.82 -10.02 -15.39
N ALA A 556 -4.20 -9.07 -16.24
CA ALA A 556 -5.53 -8.45 -16.25
C ALA A 556 -6.22 -8.68 -17.59
N HIS A 557 -7.49 -9.09 -17.56
CA HIS A 557 -8.28 -9.48 -18.73
C HIS A 557 -9.70 -8.92 -18.66
N VAL A 558 -10.47 -9.13 -19.74
CA VAL A 558 -11.91 -8.82 -19.79
C VAL A 558 -12.19 -7.32 -19.58
N PHE A 559 -11.46 -6.46 -20.31
CA PHE A 559 -11.76 -5.03 -20.38
C PHE A 559 -11.27 -4.42 -21.70
N ASN A 560 -11.83 -3.25 -22.08
CA ASN A 560 -11.47 -2.57 -23.32
C ASN A 560 -10.17 -1.78 -23.20
N SER A 561 -9.34 -1.82 -24.24
CA SER A 561 -8.14 -0.98 -24.32
C SER A 561 -8.49 0.51 -24.23
N GLY A 562 -7.61 1.28 -23.59
CA GLY A 562 -7.83 2.70 -23.29
C GLY A 562 -8.32 2.99 -21.87
N ASN A 563 -8.81 1.97 -21.15
CA ASN A 563 -9.04 2.07 -19.71
C ASN A 563 -7.73 2.05 -18.94
N GLU A 564 -7.75 2.53 -17.70
CA GLU A 564 -6.55 2.61 -16.87
C GLU A 564 -6.66 1.64 -15.68
N VAL A 565 -5.68 0.73 -15.58
CA VAL A 565 -5.54 -0.20 -14.47
C VAL A 565 -4.21 0.06 -13.79
N TYR A 566 -4.28 0.46 -12.53
CA TYR A 566 -3.13 0.71 -11.66
C TYR A 566 -3.02 -0.40 -10.63
N ILE A 567 -1.82 -0.92 -10.41
CA ILE A 567 -1.58 -1.98 -9.43
C ILE A 567 -0.43 -1.56 -8.51
N ASP A 568 -0.76 -1.43 -7.23
CA ASP A 568 0.18 -1.06 -6.17
C ASP A 568 0.97 -2.29 -5.72
N ARG A 569 0.26 -3.27 -5.16
CA ARG A 569 0.87 -4.44 -4.52
C ARG A 569 -0.02 -5.68 -4.57
N ILE A 570 0.61 -6.80 -4.30
CA ILE A 570 -0.07 -8.05 -3.94
C ILE A 570 0.22 -8.40 -2.48
N GLU A 571 -0.70 -9.11 -1.83
CA GLU A 571 -0.59 -9.53 -0.45
C GLU A 571 -0.81 -11.04 -0.33
N PHE A 572 0.11 -11.73 0.33
CA PHE A 572 -0.04 -13.14 0.67
C PHE A 572 -0.61 -13.24 2.09
N VAL A 573 -1.84 -13.72 2.19
CA VAL A 573 -2.59 -13.86 3.44
C VAL A 573 -2.64 -15.34 3.82
N PRO A 574 -2.14 -15.75 5.00
CA PRO A 574 -2.29 -17.13 5.46
C PRO A 574 -3.77 -17.53 5.50
N ALA A 575 -4.11 -18.72 4.98
CA ALA A 575 -5.50 -19.12 4.78
C ALA A 575 -6.29 -19.31 6.09
N GLU A 576 -5.59 -19.55 7.20
CA GLU A 576 -6.13 -19.62 8.56
C GLU A 576 -6.59 -18.26 9.11
N VAL A 577 -6.29 -17.16 8.42
CA VAL A 577 -6.82 -15.83 8.74
C VAL A 577 -8.27 -15.76 8.27
N THR A 578 -9.14 -16.51 8.95
CA THR A 578 -10.56 -16.68 8.62
C THR A 578 -11.42 -15.67 9.36
N PHE A 579 -11.25 -14.38 9.08
CA PHE A 579 -12.35 -13.42 9.19
C PHE A 579 -13.27 -13.47 7.95
N GLU A 580 -12.84 -14.16 6.87
CA GLU A 580 -13.68 -14.37 5.68
C GLU A 580 -14.85 -15.32 5.95
N ALA A 581 -14.73 -16.31 6.85
CA ALA A 581 -15.86 -17.17 7.20
C ALA A 581 -16.96 -16.38 7.95
N GLU A 582 -16.58 -15.54 8.91
CA GLU A 582 -17.49 -14.60 9.58
C GLU A 582 -18.03 -13.52 8.62
N TYR A 583 -17.22 -12.99 7.72
CA TYR A 583 -17.64 -12.00 6.72
C TYR A 583 -18.58 -12.58 5.66
N ASP A 584 -18.25 -13.76 5.13
CA ASP A 584 -19.10 -14.50 4.19
C ASP A 584 -20.40 -14.90 4.89
N LEU A 585 -20.34 -15.28 6.17
CA LEU A 585 -21.50 -15.52 7.01
C LEU A 585 -22.35 -14.25 7.18
N GLU A 586 -21.77 -13.10 7.53
CA GLU A 586 -22.49 -11.81 7.62
C GLU A 586 -23.13 -11.43 6.29
N ARG A 587 -22.41 -11.63 5.18
CA ARG A 587 -22.90 -11.35 3.82
C ARG A 587 -24.06 -12.27 3.45
N ALA A 588 -23.93 -13.56 3.71
CA ALA A 588 -24.99 -14.53 3.49
C ALA A 588 -26.20 -14.23 4.38
N GLN A 589 -25.99 -13.92 5.67
CA GLN A 589 -27.02 -13.54 6.62
C GLN A 589 -27.82 -12.33 6.12
N LYS A 590 -27.12 -11.30 5.65
CA LYS A 590 -27.76 -10.10 5.08
C LYS A 590 -28.59 -10.45 3.84
N ALA A 591 -28.03 -11.20 2.89
CA ALA A 591 -28.72 -11.59 1.67
C ALA A 591 -30.00 -12.41 1.97
N VAL A 592 -29.94 -13.33 2.93
CA VAL A 592 -31.11 -14.12 3.37
C VAL A 592 -32.17 -13.24 4.03
N ASN A 593 -31.77 -12.34 4.92
CA ASN A 593 -32.72 -11.43 5.58
C ASN A 593 -33.41 -10.49 4.59
N GLU A 594 -32.73 -10.09 3.51
CA GLU A 594 -33.29 -9.20 2.49
C GLU A 594 -34.38 -9.84 1.62
N LEU A 595 -34.56 -11.18 1.66
CA LEU A 595 -35.65 -11.88 0.96
C LEU A 595 -37.03 -11.58 1.56
N PHE A 596 -37.10 -11.27 2.86
CA PHE A 596 -38.34 -11.19 3.62
C PHE A 596 -38.86 -9.76 3.79
N THR A 597 -40.17 -9.59 3.96
CA THR A 597 -40.81 -8.28 4.21
C THR A 597 -40.51 -7.72 5.60
N SER A 598 -40.20 -8.58 6.57
CA SER A 598 -40.06 -8.22 7.98
C SER A 598 -39.20 -9.25 8.73
N SER A 599 -38.75 -8.88 9.94
CA SER A 599 -37.85 -9.68 10.77
C SER A 599 -38.44 -11.00 11.28
N ASN A 600 -39.77 -11.16 11.27
CA ASN A 600 -40.45 -12.41 11.59
C ASN A 600 -40.43 -13.44 10.44
N GLN A 601 -39.92 -13.06 9.24
CA GLN A 601 -39.68 -13.94 8.10
C GLN A 601 -40.92 -14.69 7.57
N ILE A 602 -42.13 -14.16 7.80
CA ILE A 602 -43.40 -14.81 7.41
C ILE A 602 -43.75 -14.57 5.92
N GLY A 603 -43.30 -13.46 5.33
CA GLY A 603 -43.66 -13.05 3.97
C GLY A 603 -42.44 -12.73 3.12
N LEU A 604 -42.49 -13.09 1.83
CA LEU A 604 -41.51 -12.68 0.83
C LEU A 604 -41.81 -11.29 0.29
N LYS A 605 -40.77 -10.51 -0.02
CA LYS A 605 -40.95 -9.29 -0.80
C LYS A 605 -41.44 -9.63 -2.22
N THR A 606 -42.26 -8.75 -2.78
CA THR A 606 -42.95 -8.98 -4.06
C THR A 606 -42.01 -8.91 -5.27
N ASP A 607 -40.89 -8.20 -5.15
CA ASP A 607 -39.85 -8.04 -6.19
C ASP A 607 -38.76 -9.13 -6.15
N VAL A 608 -38.70 -9.91 -5.07
CA VAL A 608 -37.80 -11.06 -4.95
C VAL A 608 -38.33 -12.18 -5.84
N THR A 609 -37.56 -12.58 -6.85
CA THR A 609 -37.92 -13.68 -7.77
C THR A 609 -37.48 -15.03 -7.23
N ASP A 610 -38.05 -16.11 -7.77
CA ASP A 610 -37.66 -17.47 -7.42
C ASP A 610 -36.18 -17.75 -7.71
N TYR A 611 -35.70 -17.28 -8.87
CA TYR A 611 -34.29 -17.32 -9.25
C TYR A 611 -33.38 -16.57 -8.26
N HIS A 612 -33.81 -15.41 -7.74
CA HIS A 612 -33.03 -14.67 -6.75
C HIS A 612 -32.86 -15.49 -5.46
N ILE A 613 -33.89 -16.22 -5.03
CA ILE A 613 -33.80 -17.12 -3.87
C ILE A 613 -32.77 -18.23 -4.12
N ASP A 614 -32.71 -18.78 -5.33
CA ASP A 614 -31.69 -19.78 -5.70
C ASP A 614 -30.26 -19.21 -5.67
N GLN A 615 -30.07 -17.97 -6.11
CA GLN A 615 -28.77 -17.29 -6.03
C GLN A 615 -28.34 -17.05 -4.57
N VAL A 616 -29.27 -16.67 -3.70
CA VAL A 616 -29.00 -16.55 -2.26
C VAL A 616 -28.74 -17.92 -1.63
N SER A 617 -29.41 -18.98 -2.08
CA SER A 617 -29.12 -20.35 -1.67
C SER A 617 -27.69 -20.77 -2.03
N ASN A 618 -27.22 -20.46 -3.23
CA ASN A 618 -25.84 -20.72 -3.64
C ASN A 618 -24.83 -19.98 -2.76
N LEU A 619 -25.14 -18.73 -2.39
CA LEU A 619 -24.29 -17.96 -1.47
C LEU A 619 -24.18 -18.62 -0.10
N VAL A 620 -25.27 -19.18 0.44
CA VAL A 620 -25.27 -19.92 1.72
C VAL A 620 -24.53 -21.26 1.60
N GLU A 621 -24.67 -21.97 0.47
CA GLU A 621 -23.95 -23.23 0.25
C GLU A 621 -22.43 -23.05 0.16
N CYS A 622 -21.97 -21.88 -0.30
CA CYS A 622 -20.56 -21.52 -0.36
C CYS A 622 -19.93 -21.23 1.02
N LEU A 623 -20.74 -21.14 2.10
CA LEU A 623 -20.22 -20.96 3.46
C LEU A 623 -19.40 -22.18 3.91
N SER A 624 -18.37 -21.94 4.73
CA SER A 624 -17.48 -22.99 5.22
C SER A 624 -18.21 -23.99 6.11
N ASP A 625 -18.14 -25.28 5.77
CA ASP A 625 -18.60 -26.38 6.63
C ASP A 625 -17.71 -26.59 7.85
N GLU A 626 -16.47 -26.08 7.84
CA GLU A 626 -15.51 -26.25 8.94
C GLU A 626 -15.66 -25.16 10.01
N PHE A 627 -16.10 -23.96 9.63
CA PHE A 627 -16.05 -22.77 10.49
C PHE A 627 -17.41 -22.13 10.79
N CYS A 628 -18.45 -22.38 9.99
CA CYS A 628 -19.79 -21.79 10.17
C CYS A 628 -20.89 -22.85 10.05
N LEU A 629 -20.62 -24.10 10.44
CA LEU A 629 -21.54 -25.22 10.20
C LEU A 629 -22.94 -24.96 10.78
N ASP A 630 -23.00 -24.46 12.01
CA ASP A 630 -24.26 -24.23 12.72
C ASP A 630 -25.05 -23.07 12.10
N GLU A 631 -24.38 -21.96 11.80
CA GLU A 631 -25.01 -20.78 11.20
C GLU A 631 -25.37 -21.00 9.72
N LYS A 632 -24.53 -21.74 8.97
CA LYS A 632 -24.83 -22.20 7.61
C LYS A 632 -26.09 -23.05 7.60
N LYS A 633 -26.25 -23.96 8.56
CA LYS A 633 -27.44 -24.79 8.69
C LYS A 633 -28.68 -23.95 8.99
N GLU A 634 -28.56 -22.98 9.89
CA GLU A 634 -29.64 -22.04 10.20
C GLU A 634 -30.06 -21.22 8.96
N LEU A 635 -29.09 -20.65 8.24
CA LEU A 635 -29.33 -19.89 7.02
C LEU A 635 -29.91 -20.75 5.90
N SER A 636 -29.45 -21.98 5.76
CA SER A 636 -30.00 -22.93 4.79
C SER A 636 -31.48 -23.20 5.07
N GLU A 637 -31.87 -23.37 6.33
CA GLU A 637 -33.28 -23.54 6.70
C GLU A 637 -34.13 -22.30 6.39
N LYS A 638 -33.60 -21.10 6.62
CA LYS A 638 -34.26 -19.83 6.26
C LYS A 638 -34.45 -19.69 4.74
N VAL A 639 -33.43 -20.03 3.95
CA VAL A 639 -33.55 -19.99 2.48
C VAL A 639 -34.51 -21.04 1.96
N LYS A 640 -34.51 -22.26 2.50
CA LYS A 640 -35.52 -23.28 2.18
C LYS A 640 -36.93 -22.81 2.55
N HIS A 641 -37.08 -22.08 3.66
CA HIS A 641 -38.36 -21.48 4.02
C HIS A 641 -38.81 -20.42 3.01
N ALA A 642 -37.91 -19.52 2.60
CA ALA A 642 -38.17 -18.56 1.53
C ALA A 642 -38.59 -19.28 0.24
N LYS A 643 -37.93 -20.37 -0.15
CA LYS A 643 -38.29 -21.14 -1.34
C LYS A 643 -39.71 -21.73 -1.23
N ARG A 644 -40.09 -22.30 -0.07
CA ARG A 644 -41.47 -22.77 0.17
C ARG A 644 -42.51 -21.64 0.03
N LEU A 645 -42.22 -20.45 0.55
CA LEU A 645 -43.10 -19.29 0.38
C LEU A 645 -43.20 -18.85 -1.09
N SER A 646 -42.12 -18.99 -1.86
CA SER A 646 -42.10 -18.74 -3.31
C SER A 646 -43.01 -19.72 -4.06
N ASP A 647 -42.93 -21.00 -3.71
CA ASP A 647 -43.81 -22.04 -4.25
C ASP A 647 -45.28 -21.83 -3.86
N GLU A 648 -45.56 -21.39 -2.63
CA GLU A 648 -46.94 -21.12 -2.18
C GLU A 648 -47.60 -19.97 -2.93
N ARG A 649 -46.85 -18.90 -3.24
CA ARG A 649 -47.36 -17.79 -4.07
C ARG A 649 -47.34 -18.11 -5.56
N ASN A 650 -46.66 -19.17 -5.99
CA ASN A 650 -46.63 -19.58 -7.38
C ASN A 650 -47.96 -20.24 -7.76
N LEU A 651 -48.72 -19.60 -8.65
CA LEU A 651 -50.04 -20.09 -9.05
C LEU A 651 -49.96 -21.26 -10.04
N LEU A 652 -48.79 -21.47 -10.65
CA LEU A 652 -48.53 -22.55 -11.59
C LEU A 652 -48.50 -23.90 -10.87
N GLN A 653 -49.06 -24.91 -11.52
CA GLN A 653 -48.99 -26.30 -11.09
C GLN A 653 -47.71 -26.95 -11.61
N ASP A 654 -47.13 -27.88 -10.85
CA ASP A 654 -45.91 -28.60 -11.23
C ASP A 654 -44.75 -27.64 -11.64
N PRO A 655 -44.29 -26.76 -10.73
CA PRO A 655 -43.26 -25.76 -11.03
C PRO A 655 -41.91 -26.38 -11.43
N ASN A 656 -41.69 -27.65 -11.07
CA ASN A 656 -40.47 -28.41 -11.32
C ASN A 656 -40.60 -29.43 -12.47
N PHE A 657 -41.65 -29.29 -13.30
CA PHE A 657 -41.85 -30.05 -14.54
C PHE A 657 -41.81 -31.58 -14.39
N ARG A 658 -42.18 -32.13 -13.23
CA ARG A 658 -42.10 -33.57 -12.94
C ARG A 658 -43.21 -34.37 -13.63
N GLY A 659 -44.24 -33.69 -14.12
CA GLY A 659 -45.48 -34.28 -14.61
C GLY A 659 -46.00 -33.70 -15.90
N ILE A 660 -45.14 -33.18 -16.79
CA ILE A 660 -45.57 -32.75 -18.13
C ILE A 660 -46.35 -33.88 -18.81
N ASN A 661 -47.53 -33.54 -19.34
CA ASN A 661 -48.47 -34.44 -20.01
C ASN A 661 -49.11 -35.55 -19.16
N ARG A 662 -48.87 -35.62 -17.84
CA ARG A 662 -49.44 -36.70 -16.99
C ARG A 662 -50.94 -36.61 -16.73
N GLN A 663 -51.50 -35.41 -16.67
CA GLN A 663 -52.93 -35.18 -16.43
C GLN A 663 -53.52 -34.36 -17.57
N LEU A 664 -54.69 -34.79 -18.08
CA LEU A 664 -55.19 -34.24 -19.33
C LEU A 664 -55.65 -32.77 -19.24
N ASP A 665 -56.15 -32.39 -18.07
CA ASP A 665 -56.81 -31.09 -17.85
C ASP A 665 -56.18 -30.27 -16.71
N ARG A 666 -55.05 -30.74 -16.14
CA ARG A 666 -54.38 -30.12 -14.98
C ARG A 666 -52.86 -30.24 -15.11
N GLY A 667 -52.13 -29.13 -15.09
CA GLY A 667 -50.66 -29.11 -15.17
C GLY A 667 -50.12 -28.73 -16.56
N TRP A 668 -48.85 -29.03 -16.80
CA TRP A 668 -48.14 -28.64 -18.03
C TRP A 668 -48.49 -29.52 -19.23
N ARG A 669 -48.72 -28.87 -20.37
CA ARG A 669 -48.86 -29.49 -21.69
C ARG A 669 -47.69 -29.12 -22.58
N GLY A 670 -47.01 -30.13 -23.07
CA GLY A 670 -45.80 -29.99 -23.86
C GLY A 670 -45.86 -30.79 -25.16
N SER A 671 -45.25 -30.25 -26.22
CA SER A 671 -44.90 -31.01 -27.43
C SER A 671 -43.83 -32.08 -27.16
N THR A 672 -43.48 -32.88 -28.17
CA THR A 672 -42.54 -34.01 -28.04
C THR A 672 -41.08 -33.61 -27.80
N ASP A 673 -40.66 -32.44 -28.28
CA ASP A 673 -39.25 -32.00 -28.31
C ASP A 673 -38.84 -31.11 -27.11
N ILE A 674 -39.33 -31.47 -25.92
CA ILE A 674 -39.00 -30.79 -24.66
C ILE A 674 -38.12 -31.71 -23.82
N THR A 675 -36.97 -31.21 -23.40
CA THR A 675 -36.09 -31.90 -22.47
C THR A 675 -36.11 -31.24 -21.09
N ILE A 676 -36.19 -32.07 -20.05
CA ILE A 676 -36.07 -31.63 -18.65
C ILE A 676 -34.71 -32.09 -18.14
N GLN A 677 -33.95 -31.16 -17.58
CA GLN A 677 -32.65 -31.46 -16.95
C GLN A 677 -32.67 -30.98 -15.50
N GLY A 678 -31.97 -31.71 -14.63
CA GLY A 678 -31.84 -31.36 -13.22
C GLY A 678 -30.66 -30.41 -13.02
N GLY A 679 -30.93 -29.11 -13.01
CA GLY A 679 -29.95 -28.04 -12.82
C GLY A 679 -28.92 -27.86 -13.94
N ASP A 680 -28.30 -26.66 -14.00
CA ASP A 680 -27.12 -26.33 -14.81
C ASP A 680 -26.31 -25.19 -14.15
N ASP A 681 -25.42 -24.54 -14.92
CA ASP A 681 -24.60 -23.41 -14.45
C ASP A 681 -25.43 -22.15 -14.09
N VAL A 682 -26.72 -22.10 -14.46
CA VAL A 682 -27.64 -20.97 -14.27
C VAL A 682 -28.81 -21.36 -13.35
N PHE A 683 -29.45 -22.50 -13.59
CA PHE A 683 -30.64 -22.99 -12.89
C PHE A 683 -30.27 -24.03 -11.84
N LYS A 684 -30.75 -23.85 -10.60
CA LYS A 684 -30.49 -24.79 -9.51
C LYS A 684 -31.47 -25.99 -9.50
N GLU A 685 -32.62 -25.84 -10.13
CA GLU A 685 -33.71 -26.82 -10.13
C GLU A 685 -33.97 -27.41 -11.51
N ASN A 686 -35.06 -28.19 -11.65
CA ASN A 686 -35.44 -28.71 -12.94
C ASN A 686 -35.81 -27.56 -13.88
N TYR A 687 -35.16 -27.52 -15.03
CA TYR A 687 -35.46 -26.56 -16.08
C TYR A 687 -35.78 -27.26 -17.39
N VAL A 688 -36.46 -26.54 -18.27
CA VAL A 688 -36.90 -27.04 -19.57
C VAL A 688 -36.08 -26.43 -20.69
N THR A 689 -35.75 -27.26 -21.68
CA THR A 689 -35.15 -26.84 -22.94
C THR A 689 -36.12 -27.16 -24.06
N LEU A 690 -36.47 -26.13 -24.84
CA LEU A 690 -37.35 -26.23 -26.00
C LEU A 690 -36.50 -26.02 -27.25
N LEU A 691 -36.39 -27.04 -28.09
CA LEU A 691 -35.66 -26.95 -29.35
C LEU A 691 -36.55 -26.34 -30.44
N GLY A 692 -35.92 -25.69 -31.43
CA GLY A 692 -36.62 -25.16 -32.60
C GLY A 692 -37.26 -26.29 -33.43
N THR A 693 -38.37 -25.98 -34.09
CA THR A 693 -39.03 -26.90 -35.02
C THR A 693 -38.50 -26.72 -36.44
N PHE A 694 -38.52 -27.79 -37.23
CA PHE A 694 -38.22 -27.73 -38.67
C PHE A 694 -39.44 -27.32 -39.50
N ASP A 695 -40.64 -27.27 -38.89
CA ASP A 695 -41.91 -26.93 -39.54
C ASP A 695 -42.75 -26.02 -38.64
N GLU A 696 -43.06 -24.82 -39.12
CA GLU A 696 -43.88 -23.83 -38.39
C GLU A 696 -45.29 -24.35 -38.04
N CYS A 697 -45.81 -25.36 -38.76
CA CYS A 697 -47.09 -25.99 -38.44
C CYS A 697 -47.02 -26.91 -37.21
N TYR A 698 -45.82 -27.28 -36.75
CA TYR A 698 -45.58 -28.14 -35.59
C TYR A 698 -44.64 -27.45 -34.59
N PRO A 699 -45.11 -26.39 -33.91
CA PRO A 699 -44.27 -25.65 -32.98
C PRO A 699 -43.92 -26.48 -31.74
N THR A 700 -42.73 -26.23 -31.20
CA THR A 700 -42.39 -26.67 -29.85
C THR A 700 -43.08 -25.76 -28.86
N TYR A 701 -43.99 -26.29 -28.05
CA TYR A 701 -44.80 -25.50 -27.12
C TYR A 701 -44.80 -26.12 -25.74
N LEU A 702 -44.83 -25.25 -24.73
CA LEU A 702 -45.10 -25.61 -23.34
C LEU A 702 -46.11 -24.61 -22.80
N TYR A 703 -47.30 -25.08 -22.42
CA TYR A 703 -48.36 -24.21 -21.90
C TYR A 703 -49.06 -24.82 -20.70
N GLN A 704 -49.67 -23.95 -19.91
CA GLN A 704 -50.52 -24.30 -18.78
C GLN A 704 -51.60 -23.25 -18.63
N LYS A 705 -52.82 -23.69 -18.33
CA LYS A 705 -53.91 -22.79 -17.96
C LYS A 705 -53.86 -22.55 -16.44
N ILE A 706 -53.87 -21.28 -16.02
CA ILE A 706 -54.09 -20.92 -14.62
C ILE A 706 -55.59 -20.86 -14.39
N ASP A 707 -56.06 -21.53 -13.34
CA ASP A 707 -57.48 -21.58 -12.99
C ASP A 707 -57.97 -20.20 -12.50
N GLU A 708 -59.14 -19.76 -12.98
CA GLU A 708 -59.73 -18.48 -12.60
C GLU A 708 -59.97 -18.38 -11.08
N SER A 709 -60.23 -19.50 -10.39
CA SER A 709 -60.42 -19.51 -8.94
C SER A 709 -59.16 -19.12 -8.15
N LYS A 710 -57.98 -19.18 -8.79
CA LYS A 710 -56.71 -18.75 -8.20
C LYS A 710 -56.41 -17.27 -8.48
N LEU A 711 -57.17 -16.62 -9.36
CA LEU A 711 -56.96 -15.24 -9.76
C LEU A 711 -57.78 -14.29 -8.90
N LYS A 712 -57.27 -13.07 -8.73
CA LYS A 712 -57.95 -11.99 -8.04
C LYS A 712 -58.34 -10.91 -9.05
N ALA A 713 -59.62 -10.51 -9.05
CA ALA A 713 -60.12 -9.47 -9.94
C ALA A 713 -59.34 -8.14 -9.77
N TYR A 714 -59.15 -7.43 -10.88
CA TYR A 714 -58.47 -6.12 -10.94
C TYR A 714 -57.05 -6.10 -10.34
N THR A 715 -56.36 -7.24 -10.38
CA THR A 715 -54.99 -7.38 -9.88
C THR A 715 -54.09 -7.76 -11.06
N ARG A 716 -52.96 -7.05 -11.20
CA ARG A 716 -51.98 -7.28 -12.28
C ARG A 716 -51.28 -8.62 -12.14
#